data_AF-A0AAE6VQ16-F1
#
_entry.id   AF-A0AAE6VQ16-F1
#
_cell.length_a   1.000
_cell.length_b   1.000
_cell.length_c   1.000
_cell.angle_alpha   90.00
_cell.angle_beta   90.00
_cell.angle_gamma   90.00
#
_symmetry.space_group_name_H-M   'P 1'
#
loop_
_entity.id
_entity.type
_entity.pdbx_description
1 polymer ?
#
loop_
_entity_poly.entity_id
_entity_poly.type
_entity_poly.pdbx_seq_one_letter_code
_entity_poly.pdbx_strand_id
1 'polypeptide(L)'
;MQPVTHLFSYPRYWAECYGTAPFLPMSRAEMDKLGWDSCDIVLVTGDAYVDHPSFGMAVIGRMLESQGFRVGIIAQPDWSSKDDFMRLGKPNLFYGVTAGNMDSMINRYTSDKKLRHDDAYTPGDVGGKRPDRATLVYTQRCKEAYKEVPVVIGGIEASLRRIAHYDYWSETIRRSILLDAKADILIYGNAERPLIEVAHRIAGGETIDTMQDIRGTAVIRREPLPGWRGVDSSKLDQIGRIDPIMNPYMEGAPCSDDEGTAPVEQEAKPVLVQPPKQKPWEKTYVKLPAFERVKEDKVLYAHASRILHHETNPGCARALSQAHGDRIIWVNPPAFPLETDEMDGVFGLPYQRVPHPAYGNEKIPAYEMIKTSVNIMRGCFGGCSFCSITEHEGRIIQSRSEESIIKEIEEIRDKVPGFTGVISDLGGPTANMYRLRCKSPKAEQTCRRASCVWPTICPHMDTDHTPTINLYRKARDVKGIKKILIASGVRYDIAVEDPRYIKELAKYHVGGYLKIAPEHTEEGPLSKMMKPGMGSYYSFKELFDKYSKEAGKQQYLIPYFISAHPGTTDEDMVNMALWVKTNRFKLDQVQNFYPSPLANATTMYYTEKNPLNKVSRQGGDVFVVKGERRRRLHKALLRYHDPAGWPMIREALLEMGKGHLIGNGPDCLVPPEGRGEAKAERSRSKGLKPALTRHSAITHQRSNGAGNKAAVAGNAPAAAKNGKAGNGKPVGSQLSKGTGANGKPAAQGAAQGKPVGKPAHKGKAPTRAGSAKPGAKPATQGGKPAAKGGAAKRPAR
;
A
#
# COMPACT_ATOMS: atom_id res chain seq x y z
N MET A 1 -10.67 -18.54 22.58
CA MET A 1 -10.90 -17.26 21.89
C MET A 1 -10.94 -16.16 22.96
N GLN A 2 -10.28 -15.01 22.75
CA GLN A 2 -10.57 -13.81 23.57
C GLN A 2 -12.02 -13.36 23.26
N PRO A 3 -12.77 -12.82 24.23
CA PRO A 3 -14.02 -12.12 23.94
C PRO A 3 -13.71 -10.88 23.09
N VAL A 4 -14.61 -10.53 22.18
CA VAL A 4 -14.49 -9.30 21.38
C VAL A 4 -15.24 -8.20 22.13
N THR A 5 -14.52 -7.24 22.69
CA THR A 5 -15.12 -6.05 23.30
C THR A 5 -15.79 -5.21 22.20
N HIS A 6 -17.04 -4.80 22.46
CA HIS A 6 -17.79 -3.93 21.55
C HIS A 6 -17.20 -2.53 21.56
N LEU A 7 -17.13 -1.89 20.39
CA LEU A 7 -16.41 -0.64 20.18
C LEU A 7 -16.93 0.52 21.06
N PHE A 8 -18.20 0.47 21.46
CA PHE A 8 -18.87 1.50 22.25
C PHE A 8 -19.23 1.02 23.68
N SER A 9 -18.77 -0.17 24.11
CA SER A 9 -19.01 -0.67 25.48
C SER A 9 -17.87 -0.40 26.47
N TYR A 10 -16.83 0.32 26.05
CA TYR A 10 -15.77 0.77 26.96
C TYR A 10 -16.31 1.90 27.86
N PRO A 11 -15.94 1.93 29.16
CA PRO A 11 -16.11 3.13 29.98
C PRO A 11 -15.40 4.31 29.31
N ARG A 12 -16.07 5.47 29.25
CA ARG A 12 -15.44 6.67 28.70
C ARG A 12 -14.37 7.21 29.65
N TYR A 13 -13.36 7.82 29.04
CA TYR A 13 -12.31 8.53 29.75
C TYR A 13 -12.81 9.86 30.32
N TRP A 14 -12.19 10.33 31.41
CA TRP A 14 -12.72 11.39 32.28
C TRP A 14 -13.04 12.71 31.55
N ALA A 15 -12.37 12.99 30.44
CA ALA A 15 -12.52 14.23 29.68
C ALA A 15 -13.78 14.24 28.78
N GLU A 16 -14.66 13.24 28.84
CA GLU A 16 -15.99 13.32 28.23
C GLU A 16 -16.82 14.52 28.74
N CYS A 17 -16.49 15.07 29.91
CA CYS A 17 -17.12 16.25 30.50
C CYS A 17 -16.98 17.53 29.65
N TYR A 18 -16.01 17.59 28.73
CA TYR A 18 -15.87 18.68 27.77
C TYR A 18 -16.82 18.55 26.56
N GLY A 19 -17.47 17.39 26.38
CA GLY A 19 -18.29 17.09 25.21
C GLY A 19 -17.49 16.94 23.92
N THR A 20 -18.15 17.13 22.78
CA THR A 20 -17.54 17.03 21.44
C THR A 20 -17.03 18.40 20.98
N ALA A 21 -15.78 18.46 20.53
CA ALA A 21 -15.21 19.65 19.91
C ALA A 21 -15.79 19.88 18.51
N PRO A 22 -16.15 21.11 18.09
CA PRO A 22 -16.63 21.37 16.74
C PRO A 22 -15.66 20.88 15.66
N PHE A 23 -14.37 21.14 15.84
CA PHE A 23 -13.26 20.48 15.16
C PHE A 23 -12.21 20.07 16.19
N LEU A 24 -11.48 18.99 15.92
CA LEU A 24 -10.32 18.60 16.72
C LEU A 24 -9.20 19.64 16.57
N PRO A 25 -8.66 20.22 17.66
CA PRO A 25 -7.80 21.40 17.60
C PRO A 25 -6.48 21.16 16.84
N MET A 26 -6.08 22.16 16.04
CA MET A 26 -4.82 22.21 15.30
C MET A 26 -3.80 23.19 15.90
N SER A 27 -4.22 23.97 16.90
CA SER A 27 -3.43 25.01 17.57
C SER A 27 -3.82 25.16 19.04
N ARG A 28 -2.91 25.77 19.83
CA ARG A 28 -3.17 26.11 21.23
C ARG A 28 -4.38 27.03 21.40
N ALA A 29 -4.52 28.06 20.57
CA ALA A 29 -5.67 28.96 20.58
C ALA A 29 -7.02 28.32 20.22
N GLU A 30 -7.05 27.04 19.83
CA GLU A 30 -8.27 26.23 19.71
C GLU A 30 -8.47 25.34 20.94
N MET A 31 -7.39 24.78 21.52
CA MET A 31 -7.44 24.11 22.82
C MET A 31 -7.95 25.06 23.93
N ASP A 32 -7.48 26.31 23.94
CA ASP A 32 -7.88 27.34 24.91
C ASP A 32 -9.40 27.63 24.82
N LYS A 33 -9.97 27.60 23.61
CA LYS A 33 -11.43 27.77 23.36
C LYS A 33 -12.25 26.56 23.80
N LEU A 34 -11.64 25.38 23.84
CA LEU A 34 -12.23 24.14 24.35
C LEU A 34 -12.02 23.96 25.87
N GLY A 35 -11.25 24.85 26.52
CA GLY A 35 -10.87 24.73 27.93
C GLY A 35 -9.85 23.62 28.20
N TRP A 36 -9.05 23.22 27.20
CA TRP A 36 -8.09 22.12 27.29
C TRP A 36 -6.67 22.62 27.59
N ASP A 37 -6.13 22.26 28.76
CA ASP A 37 -4.72 22.49 29.13
C ASP A 37 -3.74 21.61 28.33
N SER A 38 -4.18 20.43 27.92
CA SER A 38 -3.38 19.37 27.28
C SER A 38 -4.27 18.53 26.35
N CYS A 39 -3.65 17.91 25.35
CA CYS A 39 -4.28 16.81 24.61
C CYS A 39 -3.86 15.50 25.26
N ASP A 40 -4.76 14.54 25.32
CA ASP A 40 -4.41 13.19 25.79
C ASP A 40 -3.73 12.40 24.67
N ILE A 41 -4.18 12.58 23.43
CA ILE A 41 -3.60 11.98 22.23
C ILE A 41 -3.40 13.06 21.17
N VAL A 42 -2.25 13.04 20.48
CA VAL A 42 -2.01 13.92 19.32
C VAL A 42 -1.79 13.09 18.07
N LEU A 43 -2.61 13.32 17.05
CA LEU A 43 -2.52 12.65 15.76
C LEU A 43 -1.69 13.49 14.78
N VAL A 44 -0.70 12.89 14.13
CA VAL A 44 0.15 13.52 13.10
C VAL A 44 -0.15 12.89 11.75
N THR A 45 -0.46 13.72 10.75
CA THR A 45 -0.90 13.26 9.42
C THR A 45 -0.19 13.99 8.28
N GLY A 46 0.02 13.28 7.15
CA GLY A 46 0.56 13.84 5.91
C GLY A 46 -0.47 14.52 5.01
N ASP A 47 -1.76 14.40 5.31
CA ASP A 47 -2.86 15.06 4.59
C ASP A 47 -3.34 16.32 5.35
N ALA A 48 -4.00 17.24 4.65
CA ALA A 48 -4.79 18.30 5.29
C ALA A 48 -5.93 17.73 6.14
N TYR A 49 -6.21 18.33 7.31
CA TYR A 49 -7.34 17.93 8.16
C TYR A 49 -8.68 18.30 7.50
N VAL A 50 -9.36 17.30 6.97
CA VAL A 50 -10.76 17.38 6.49
C VAL A 50 -11.60 16.48 7.38
N ASP A 51 -12.59 17.06 8.07
CA ASP A 51 -13.37 16.36 9.09
C ASP A 51 -14.54 15.60 8.45
N HIS A 52 -14.22 14.49 7.76
CA HIS A 52 -15.14 13.75 6.91
C HIS A 52 -14.91 12.23 7.08
N PRO A 53 -15.95 11.37 7.07
CA PRO A 53 -15.85 9.92 7.33
C PRO A 53 -15.09 9.09 6.26
N SER A 54 -14.38 9.77 5.36
CA SER A 54 -13.56 9.18 4.29
C SER A 54 -12.07 9.52 4.45
N PHE A 55 -11.71 10.38 5.41
CA PHE A 55 -10.33 10.71 5.74
C PHE A 55 -9.94 9.95 7.01
N GLY A 56 -8.97 9.03 6.91
CA GLY A 56 -8.64 8.07 7.97
C GLY A 56 -8.27 8.71 9.31
N MET A 57 -7.57 9.86 9.32
CA MET A 57 -7.26 10.56 10.56
C MET A 57 -8.47 11.26 11.20
N ALA A 58 -9.48 11.64 10.43
CA ALA A 58 -10.72 12.22 10.97
C ALA A 58 -11.57 11.11 11.61
N VAL A 59 -11.74 9.97 10.92
CA VAL A 59 -12.39 8.78 11.48
C VAL A 59 -11.73 8.36 12.79
N ILE A 60 -10.40 8.22 12.80
CA ILE A 60 -9.64 7.82 13.98
C ILE A 60 -9.67 8.88 15.09
N GLY A 61 -9.59 10.17 14.76
CA GLY A 61 -9.67 11.26 15.72
C GLY A 61 -11.04 11.33 16.41
N ARG A 62 -12.12 11.31 15.63
CA ARG A 62 -13.50 11.28 16.16
C ARG A 62 -13.79 9.99 16.93
N MET A 63 -13.22 8.86 16.51
CA MET A 63 -13.38 7.61 17.23
C MET A 63 -12.75 7.69 18.63
N LEU A 64 -11.53 8.24 18.76
CA LEU A 64 -10.89 8.47 20.06
C LEU A 64 -11.63 9.52 20.91
N GLU A 65 -12.11 10.60 20.30
CA GLU A 65 -12.97 11.60 20.98
C GLU A 65 -14.24 10.96 21.54
N SER A 66 -14.89 10.05 20.81
CA SER A 66 -16.11 9.37 21.27
C SER A 66 -15.90 8.43 22.48
N GLN A 67 -14.64 8.10 22.78
CA GLN A 67 -14.22 7.36 23.98
C GLN A 67 -13.89 8.29 25.16
N GLY A 68 -14.04 9.61 25.03
CA GLY A 68 -13.77 10.60 26.08
C GLY A 68 -12.32 11.13 26.14
N PHE A 69 -11.49 10.88 25.11
CA PHE A 69 -10.12 11.42 25.04
C PHE A 69 -10.07 12.80 24.37
N ARG A 70 -9.21 13.70 24.86
CA ARG A 70 -8.94 14.98 24.19
C ARG A 70 -7.93 14.79 23.07
N VAL A 71 -8.39 14.85 21.83
CA VAL A 71 -7.59 14.54 20.64
C VAL A 71 -7.22 15.81 19.86
N GLY A 72 -5.93 16.04 19.66
CA GLY A 72 -5.43 17.12 18.79
C GLY A 72 -4.90 16.60 17.45
N ILE A 73 -4.89 17.44 16.40
CA ILE A 73 -4.39 17.08 15.07
C ILE A 73 -3.26 18.02 14.61
N ILE A 74 -2.10 17.45 14.31
CA ILE A 74 -0.98 18.12 13.63
C ILE A 74 -0.98 17.65 12.17
N ALA A 75 -1.69 18.40 11.32
CA ALA A 75 -1.72 18.18 9.88
C ALA A 75 -0.54 18.87 9.18
N GLN A 76 0.12 18.14 8.28
CA GLN A 76 1.21 18.60 7.40
C GLN A 76 2.30 19.45 8.09
N PRO A 77 2.88 18.99 9.22
CA PRO A 77 3.91 19.75 9.93
C PRO A 77 5.17 19.91 9.09
N ASP A 78 5.89 21.02 9.27
CA ASP A 78 7.25 21.11 8.75
C ASP A 78 8.17 20.15 9.52
N TRP A 79 8.79 19.22 8.80
CA TRP A 79 9.73 18.24 9.32
C TRP A 79 11.20 18.73 9.30
N SER A 80 11.47 19.98 8.92
CA SER A 80 12.81 20.58 9.01
C SER A 80 13.28 20.67 10.47
N SER A 81 12.37 20.99 11.39
CA SER A 81 12.57 21.01 12.84
C SER A 81 11.61 20.05 13.55
N LYS A 82 11.62 20.08 14.88
CA LYS A 82 10.68 19.40 15.78
C LYS A 82 9.58 20.31 16.32
N ASP A 83 9.74 21.63 16.21
CA ASP A 83 8.90 22.61 16.91
C ASP A 83 7.44 22.53 16.49
N ASP A 84 7.18 22.22 15.22
CA ASP A 84 5.84 22.03 14.67
C ASP A 84 5.10 20.82 15.25
N PHE A 85 5.83 19.84 15.78
CA PHE A 85 5.33 18.66 16.51
C PHE A 85 5.10 18.96 18.00
N MET A 86 5.72 20.04 18.51
CA MET A 86 5.52 20.59 19.86
C MET A 86 4.41 21.64 19.92
N ARG A 87 3.78 21.98 18.78
CA ARG A 87 2.71 22.99 18.65
C ARG A 87 1.50 22.78 19.58
N LEU A 88 1.12 21.53 19.85
CA LEU A 88 0.06 21.18 20.81
C LEU A 88 0.61 20.83 22.20
N GLY A 89 1.92 20.96 22.42
CA GLY A 89 2.65 20.50 23.59
C GLY A 89 2.79 18.97 23.63
N LYS A 90 3.09 18.46 24.83
CA LYS A 90 3.22 17.04 25.11
C LYS A 90 1.84 16.38 25.24
N PRO A 91 1.54 15.27 24.54
CA PRO A 91 0.32 14.50 24.80
C PRO A 91 0.47 13.66 26.08
N ASN A 92 -0.64 13.44 26.79
CA ASN A 92 -0.61 12.70 28.06
C ASN A 92 -0.45 11.19 27.88
N LEU A 93 -0.92 10.61 26.76
CA LEU A 93 -0.91 9.16 26.49
C LEU A 93 0.08 8.80 25.38
N PHE A 94 -0.11 9.28 24.14
CA PHE A 94 0.75 8.94 23.00
C PHE A 94 0.61 9.88 21.78
N TYR A 95 1.56 9.79 20.85
CA TYR A 95 1.43 10.31 19.48
C TYR A 95 0.94 9.21 18.53
N GLY A 96 -0.13 9.47 17.76
CA GLY A 96 -0.59 8.60 16.67
C GLY A 96 -0.12 9.12 15.31
N VAL A 97 0.70 8.38 14.57
CA VAL A 97 1.36 8.86 13.34
C VAL A 97 0.91 8.09 12.10
N THR A 98 0.45 8.82 11.08
CA THR A 98 0.08 8.30 9.76
C THR A 98 0.70 9.12 8.62
N ALA A 99 0.97 8.47 7.49
CA ALA A 99 1.36 9.15 6.26
C ALA A 99 0.20 9.88 5.56
N GLY A 100 -1.05 9.62 5.96
CA GLY A 100 -2.28 10.10 5.32
C GLY A 100 -3.10 8.96 4.68
N ASN A 101 -4.07 9.32 3.84
CA ASN A 101 -4.92 8.41 3.07
C ASN A 101 -4.20 7.75 1.88
N MET A 102 -2.99 8.20 1.54
CA MET A 102 -2.14 7.58 0.54
C MET A 102 -0.69 7.49 1.04
N ASP A 103 0.01 6.46 0.59
CA ASP A 103 1.46 6.28 0.80
C ASP A 103 2.24 7.50 0.29
N SER A 104 3.15 8.04 1.10
CA SER A 104 3.85 9.29 0.79
C SER A 104 4.69 9.21 -0.49
N MET A 105 5.21 8.03 -0.82
CA MET A 105 5.98 7.82 -2.06
C MET A 105 5.05 7.71 -3.27
N ILE A 106 3.91 7.02 -3.16
CA ILE A 106 2.91 6.95 -4.25
C ILE A 106 2.29 8.33 -4.52
N ASN A 107 2.15 9.15 -3.48
CA ASN A 107 1.70 10.54 -3.58
C ASN A 107 2.73 11.40 -4.35
N ARG A 108 3.98 11.41 -3.88
CA ARG A 108 5.03 12.28 -4.46
C ARG A 108 5.57 11.80 -5.81
N TYR A 109 5.50 10.50 -6.12
CA TYR A 109 6.09 9.93 -7.33
C TYR A 109 5.14 9.02 -8.11
N THR A 110 5.22 9.09 -9.43
CA THR A 110 4.57 8.17 -10.37
C THR A 110 5.19 6.78 -10.34
N SER A 111 4.50 5.75 -10.86
CA SER A 111 5.04 4.39 -10.96
C SER A 111 6.23 4.24 -11.94
N ASP A 112 6.53 5.28 -12.71
CA ASP A 112 7.73 5.43 -13.54
C ASP A 112 8.83 6.26 -12.82
N LYS A 113 8.76 6.39 -11.48
CA LYS A 113 9.70 7.12 -10.60
C LYS A 113 9.86 8.63 -10.88
N LYS A 114 8.99 9.22 -11.71
CA LYS A 114 8.97 10.69 -11.92
C LYS A 114 8.22 11.39 -10.79
N LEU A 115 8.78 12.50 -10.31
CA LEU A 115 8.21 13.42 -9.34
C LEU A 115 6.88 14.03 -9.84
N ARG A 116 5.91 14.21 -8.94
CA ARG A 116 4.72 15.04 -9.11
C ARG A 116 4.93 16.45 -8.54
N HIS A 117 4.16 17.40 -9.05
CA HIS A 117 4.15 18.80 -8.58
C HIS A 117 2.82 19.18 -7.90
N ASP A 118 1.85 18.27 -8.00
CA ASP A 118 0.50 18.22 -7.47
C ASP A 118 0.41 17.35 -6.20
N ASP A 119 -0.55 17.63 -5.32
CA ASP A 119 -0.93 16.80 -4.17
C ASP A 119 -2.39 17.06 -3.80
N ALA A 120 -3.28 16.15 -4.22
CA ALA A 120 -4.72 16.25 -4.03
C ALA A 120 -5.18 16.29 -2.57
N TYR A 121 -4.32 15.91 -1.61
CA TYR A 121 -4.60 15.94 -0.17
C TYR A 121 -4.02 17.18 0.54
N THR A 122 -3.42 18.10 -0.21
CA THR A 122 -2.83 19.35 0.27
C THR A 122 -3.70 20.56 -0.15
N PRO A 123 -3.81 21.63 0.66
CA PRO A 123 -4.49 22.86 0.26
C PRO A 123 -3.79 23.50 -0.95
N GLY A 124 -4.59 23.99 -1.90
CA GLY A 124 -4.10 24.60 -3.13
C GLY A 124 -3.47 23.63 -4.14
N ASP A 125 -3.60 22.30 -3.94
CA ASP A 125 -2.96 21.25 -4.75
C ASP A 125 -1.42 21.33 -4.78
N VAL A 126 -0.81 21.87 -3.72
CA VAL A 126 0.63 22.18 -3.68
C VAL A 126 1.47 20.94 -3.36
N GLY A 127 2.13 20.37 -4.37
CA GLY A 127 3.05 19.26 -4.18
C GLY A 127 4.22 19.59 -3.23
N GLY A 128 4.61 18.61 -2.41
CA GLY A 128 5.80 18.70 -1.56
C GLY A 128 5.58 19.19 -0.12
N LYS A 129 4.33 19.25 0.36
CA LYS A 129 3.98 19.47 1.79
C LYS A 129 4.08 18.20 2.67
N ARG A 130 4.73 17.15 2.19
CA ARG A 130 4.87 15.85 2.86
C ARG A 130 6.28 15.26 2.60
N PRO A 131 6.97 14.69 3.60
CA PRO A 131 8.26 14.04 3.39
C PRO A 131 8.13 12.66 2.75
N ASP A 132 9.19 12.23 2.10
CA ASP A 132 9.35 10.85 1.62
C ASP A 132 9.39 9.89 2.82
N ARG A 133 8.50 8.89 2.84
CA ARG A 133 8.29 7.97 3.98
C ARG A 133 7.84 8.73 5.23
N ALA A 134 6.78 9.51 5.08
CA ALA A 134 6.25 10.41 6.10
C ALA A 134 6.12 9.76 7.48
N THR A 135 5.67 8.50 7.59
CA THR A 135 5.58 7.80 8.88
C THR A 135 6.95 7.67 9.56
N LEU A 136 8.04 7.41 8.84
CA LEU A 136 9.39 7.36 9.42
C LEU A 136 9.82 8.72 9.97
N VAL A 137 9.67 9.76 9.16
CA VAL A 137 10.15 11.12 9.49
C VAL A 137 9.36 11.71 10.63
N TYR A 138 8.03 11.60 10.59
CA TYR A 138 7.15 12.12 11.64
C TYR A 138 7.37 11.38 12.98
N THR A 139 7.53 10.05 12.99
CA THR A 139 7.89 9.32 14.22
C THR A 139 9.21 9.81 14.83
N GLN A 140 10.22 10.05 14.00
CA GLN A 140 11.51 10.55 14.46
C GLN A 140 11.39 11.95 15.08
N ARG A 141 10.62 12.86 14.48
CA ARG A 141 10.35 14.19 15.04
C ARG A 141 9.50 14.16 16.32
N CYS A 142 8.49 13.29 16.41
CA CYS A 142 7.75 13.07 17.66
C CYS A 142 8.67 12.67 18.82
N LYS A 143 9.62 11.74 18.59
CA LYS A 143 10.58 11.30 19.61
C LYS A 143 11.75 12.28 19.86
N GLU A 144 11.89 13.31 19.03
CA GLU A 144 12.80 14.43 19.23
C GLU A 144 12.12 15.58 20.01
N ALA A 145 10.82 15.77 19.80
CA ALA A 145 9.95 16.64 20.58
C ALA A 145 9.85 16.15 22.04
N TYR A 146 9.37 14.92 22.25
CA TYR A 146 9.25 14.28 23.56
C TYR A 146 9.68 12.80 23.47
N LYS A 147 10.79 12.46 24.11
CA LYS A 147 11.46 11.14 23.97
C LYS A 147 10.75 10.02 24.74
N GLU A 148 10.10 10.40 25.84
CA GLU A 148 9.39 9.55 26.78
C GLU A 148 7.93 9.27 26.38
N VAL A 149 7.42 9.95 25.34
CA VAL A 149 6.06 9.76 24.83
C VAL A 149 6.03 8.57 23.86
N PRO A 150 5.15 7.58 24.06
CA PRO A 150 4.94 6.49 23.11
C PRO A 150 4.50 6.99 21.73
N VAL A 151 4.99 6.35 20.66
CA VAL A 151 4.55 6.62 19.29
C VAL A 151 3.92 5.37 18.67
N VAL A 152 2.63 5.49 18.37
CA VAL A 152 1.78 4.51 17.69
C VAL A 152 1.77 4.83 16.20
N ILE A 153 2.23 3.92 15.33
CA ILE A 153 2.20 4.12 13.87
C ILE A 153 1.09 3.32 13.19
N GLY A 154 0.45 3.92 12.18
CA GLY A 154 -0.68 3.30 11.47
C GLY A 154 -0.89 3.80 10.04
N GLY A 155 -2.08 3.53 9.50
CA GLY A 155 -2.45 3.84 8.11
C GLY A 155 -1.82 2.89 7.08
N ILE A 156 -2.01 3.20 5.80
CA ILE A 156 -1.58 2.36 4.66
C ILE A 156 -0.05 2.18 4.64
N GLU A 157 0.70 3.28 4.78
CA GLU A 157 2.16 3.28 4.69
C GLU A 157 2.82 2.35 5.72
N ALA A 158 2.29 2.33 6.96
CA ALA A 158 2.75 1.45 8.01
C ALA A 158 2.22 0.01 7.86
N SER A 159 0.92 -0.15 7.60
CA SER A 159 0.25 -1.45 7.47
C SER A 159 0.94 -2.35 6.44
N LEU A 160 1.30 -1.79 5.28
CA LEU A 160 1.92 -2.51 4.17
C LEU A 160 3.44 -2.71 4.32
N ARG A 161 4.02 -2.28 5.46
CA ARG A 161 5.46 -2.42 5.77
C ARG A 161 5.74 -3.07 7.13
N ARG A 162 4.73 -3.76 7.69
CA ARG A 162 4.77 -4.40 9.02
C ARG A 162 5.82 -5.51 9.20
N ILE A 163 6.29 -6.12 8.12
CA ILE A 163 7.42 -7.09 8.12
C ILE A 163 8.47 -6.70 7.06
N ALA A 164 9.50 -7.53 6.86
CA ALA A 164 10.44 -7.35 5.75
C ALA A 164 9.71 -7.32 4.39
N HIS A 165 9.99 -6.30 3.58
CA HIS A 165 9.25 -6.02 2.34
C HIS A 165 10.18 -5.49 1.25
N TYR A 166 9.86 -5.78 -0.01
CA TYR A 166 10.48 -5.09 -1.15
C TYR A 166 10.01 -3.64 -1.23
N ASP A 167 10.96 -2.72 -1.39
CA ASP A 167 10.73 -1.30 -1.57
C ASP A 167 11.11 -0.89 -3.01
N TYR A 168 10.11 -0.62 -3.85
CA TYR A 168 10.32 -0.28 -5.26
C TYR A 168 11.23 0.93 -5.47
N TRP A 169 11.21 1.89 -4.55
CA TRP A 169 11.91 3.16 -4.67
C TRP A 169 13.43 2.99 -4.56
N SER A 170 13.89 2.27 -3.53
CA SER A 170 15.31 1.91 -3.34
C SER A 170 15.74 0.61 -4.02
N GLU A 171 14.80 -0.18 -4.54
CA GLU A 171 15.02 -1.50 -5.17
C GLU A 171 15.66 -2.54 -4.23
N THR A 172 15.40 -2.42 -2.92
CA THR A 172 15.94 -3.32 -1.88
C THR A 172 14.85 -3.96 -1.01
N ILE A 173 15.18 -5.07 -0.35
CA ILE A 173 14.40 -5.58 0.78
C ILE A 173 14.73 -4.75 2.02
N ARG A 174 13.73 -4.04 2.55
CA ARG A 174 13.80 -3.27 3.80
C ARG A 174 13.30 -4.10 4.98
N ARG A 175 13.65 -3.65 6.20
CA ARG A 175 13.15 -4.19 7.47
C ARG A 175 11.68 -3.81 7.67
N SER A 176 11.08 -4.26 8.78
CA SER A 176 9.79 -3.71 9.21
C SER A 176 9.92 -2.22 9.47
N ILE A 177 8.93 -1.42 9.02
CA ILE A 177 8.86 0.02 9.27
C ILE A 177 8.91 0.36 10.77
N LEU A 178 8.43 -0.55 11.64
CA LEU A 178 8.48 -0.41 13.10
C LEU A 178 9.92 -0.25 13.62
N LEU A 179 10.88 -1.01 13.08
CA LEU A 179 12.31 -0.92 13.42
C LEU A 179 12.99 0.31 12.79
N ASP A 180 12.65 0.64 11.54
CA ASP A 180 13.21 1.79 10.83
C ASP A 180 12.73 3.13 11.44
N ALA A 181 11.47 3.18 11.91
CA ALA A 181 10.87 4.34 12.58
C ALA A 181 11.33 4.49 14.04
N LYS A 182 11.63 3.37 14.71
CA LYS A 182 11.73 3.26 16.18
C LYS A 182 10.43 3.65 16.90
N ALA A 183 9.28 3.39 16.26
CA ALA A 183 7.98 3.43 16.90
C ALA A 183 7.84 2.28 17.91
N ASP A 184 6.88 2.39 18.82
CA ASP A 184 6.73 1.45 19.94
C ASP A 184 5.72 0.34 19.63
N ILE A 185 4.63 0.71 18.94
CA ILE A 185 3.66 -0.24 18.36
C ILE A 185 3.26 0.19 16.95
N LEU A 186 2.99 -0.80 16.09
CA LEU A 186 2.42 -0.62 14.76
C LEU A 186 1.02 -1.22 14.76
N ILE A 187 0.01 -0.43 14.41
CA ILE A 187 -1.36 -0.91 14.17
C ILE A 187 -1.56 -1.12 12.66
N TYR A 188 -2.06 -2.29 12.28
CA TYR A 188 -2.36 -2.64 10.89
C TYR A 188 -3.78 -3.21 10.76
N GLY A 189 -4.42 -2.93 9.63
CA GLY A 189 -5.83 -3.25 9.42
C GLY A 189 -6.72 -2.01 9.48
N ASN A 190 -8.03 -2.24 9.58
CA ASN A 190 -8.94 -1.29 10.22
C ASN A 190 -8.47 -1.11 11.68
N ALA A 191 -8.15 0.12 12.07
CA ALA A 191 -7.40 0.40 13.29
C ALA A 191 -8.28 0.68 14.51
N GLU A 192 -9.60 0.80 14.34
CA GLU A 192 -10.55 1.25 15.37
C GLU A 192 -10.47 0.40 16.65
N ARG A 193 -10.64 -0.93 16.57
CA ARG A 193 -10.54 -1.83 17.74
C ARG A 193 -9.16 -1.76 18.44
N PRO A 194 -8.02 -2.06 17.78
CA PRO A 194 -6.73 -2.07 18.46
C PRO A 194 -6.30 -0.71 19.00
N LEU A 195 -6.68 0.39 18.37
CA LEU A 195 -6.30 1.72 18.83
C LEU A 195 -7.07 2.13 20.09
N ILE A 196 -8.36 1.79 20.18
CA ILE A 196 -9.16 2.00 21.41
C ILE A 196 -8.65 1.11 22.54
N GLU A 197 -8.30 -0.14 22.25
CA GLU A 197 -7.72 -1.05 23.25
C GLU A 197 -6.37 -0.54 23.77
N VAL A 198 -5.48 -0.05 22.89
CA VAL A 198 -4.23 0.62 23.29
C VAL A 198 -4.52 1.87 24.12
N ALA A 199 -5.43 2.75 23.67
CA ALA A 199 -5.71 4.01 24.36
C ALA A 199 -6.26 3.79 25.79
N HIS A 200 -7.21 2.87 25.96
CA HIS A 200 -7.76 2.54 27.28
C HIS A 200 -6.78 1.81 28.18
N ARG A 201 -5.94 0.91 27.64
CA ARG A 201 -4.88 0.28 28.45
C ARG A 201 -3.85 1.32 28.94
N ILE A 202 -3.41 2.25 28.09
CA ILE A 202 -2.48 3.34 28.51
C ILE A 202 -3.15 4.24 29.54
N ALA A 203 -4.42 4.61 29.32
CA ALA A 203 -5.21 5.40 30.27
C ALA A 203 -5.43 4.70 31.62
N GLY A 204 -5.50 3.36 31.63
CA GLY A 204 -5.54 2.51 32.83
C GLY A 204 -4.16 2.29 33.50
N GLY A 205 -3.09 2.89 32.97
CA GLY A 205 -1.74 2.82 33.54
C GLY A 205 -0.87 1.66 33.05
N GLU A 206 -1.30 0.86 32.07
CA GLU A 206 -0.41 -0.09 31.41
C GLU A 206 0.62 0.64 30.52
N THR A 207 1.85 0.12 30.50
CA THR A 207 2.91 0.63 29.61
C THR A 207 2.82 0.01 28.22
N ILE A 208 3.21 0.73 27.17
CA ILE A 208 3.17 0.18 25.80
C ILE A 208 4.05 -1.08 25.63
N ASP A 209 5.11 -1.23 26.43
CA ASP A 209 5.97 -2.41 26.47
C ASP A 209 5.23 -3.69 26.95
N THR A 210 4.14 -3.58 27.72
CA THR A 210 3.32 -4.74 28.15
C THR A 210 2.24 -5.13 27.13
N MET A 211 1.88 -4.24 26.18
CA MET A 211 0.77 -4.41 25.22
C MET A 211 1.12 -5.32 24.03
N GLN A 212 1.62 -6.50 24.33
CA GLN A 212 2.23 -7.41 23.36
C GLN A 212 1.22 -8.37 22.71
N ASP A 213 -0.03 -8.42 23.17
CA ASP A 213 -1.06 -9.42 22.79
C ASP A 213 -2.20 -8.89 21.90
N ILE A 214 -2.33 -7.56 21.76
CA ILE A 214 -3.46 -6.89 21.09
C ILE A 214 -3.55 -7.30 19.61
N ARG A 215 -4.74 -7.70 19.15
CA ARG A 215 -4.95 -8.17 17.76
C ARG A 215 -4.91 -7.03 16.75
N GLY A 216 -4.32 -7.25 15.58
CA GLY A 216 -4.09 -6.20 14.58
C GLY A 216 -2.86 -5.31 14.88
N THR A 217 -1.98 -5.74 15.78
CA THR A 217 -0.72 -5.03 16.09
C THR A 217 0.51 -5.78 15.63
N ALA A 218 1.61 -5.05 15.44
CA ALA A 218 2.96 -5.58 15.41
C ALA A 218 3.83 -4.85 16.45
N VAL A 219 4.67 -5.64 17.13
CA VAL A 219 5.50 -5.24 18.28
C VAL A 219 6.91 -5.80 18.15
N ILE A 220 7.89 -5.16 18.78
CA ILE A 220 9.29 -5.60 18.82
C ILE A 220 9.52 -6.43 20.08
N ARG A 221 10.02 -7.67 19.95
CA ARG A 221 10.40 -8.53 21.09
C ARG A 221 11.78 -9.14 20.88
N ARG A 222 12.33 -9.81 21.90
CA ARG A 222 13.50 -10.70 21.74
C ARG A 222 13.08 -12.14 21.43
N GLU A 223 11.99 -12.58 22.04
CA GLU A 223 11.49 -13.96 21.97
C GLU A 223 10.00 -14.01 21.59
N PRO A 224 9.47 -15.16 21.16
CA PRO A 224 8.02 -15.41 21.03
C PRO A 224 7.23 -15.14 22.32
N LEU A 225 5.91 -14.96 22.21
CA LEU A 225 5.06 -14.80 23.40
C LEU A 225 5.03 -16.08 24.27
N PRO A 226 5.10 -15.97 25.61
CA PRO A 226 4.95 -17.10 26.51
C PRO A 226 3.65 -17.88 26.28
N GLY A 227 3.72 -19.21 26.32
CA GLY A 227 2.57 -20.08 26.08
C GLY A 227 2.10 -20.15 24.62
N TRP A 228 2.85 -19.59 23.65
CA TRP A 228 2.57 -19.78 22.22
C TRP A 228 3.44 -20.87 21.59
N ARG A 229 2.83 -21.76 20.81
CA ARG A 229 3.50 -22.84 20.07
C ARG A 229 4.02 -22.33 18.73
N GLY A 230 5.30 -22.59 18.44
CA GLY A 230 5.92 -22.27 17.15
C GLY A 230 5.70 -23.35 16.10
N VAL A 231 5.41 -22.92 14.87
CA VAL A 231 5.57 -23.70 13.63
C VAL A 231 6.75 -23.10 12.87
N ASP A 232 7.77 -23.90 12.57
CA ASP A 232 8.95 -23.43 11.82
C ASP A 232 8.67 -23.44 10.31
N SER A 233 8.69 -22.25 9.70
CA SER A 233 8.64 -22.04 8.26
C SER A 233 9.81 -21.16 7.78
N SER A 234 10.95 -21.27 8.47
CA SER A 234 12.21 -20.64 8.05
C SER A 234 12.88 -21.32 6.84
N LYS A 235 12.36 -22.49 6.44
CA LYS A 235 12.82 -23.32 5.32
C LYS A 235 11.63 -23.61 4.40
N LEU A 236 11.89 -23.74 3.09
CA LEU A 236 10.88 -24.09 2.10
C LEU A 236 10.17 -25.41 2.43
N ASP A 237 8.84 -25.41 2.31
CA ASP A 237 8.00 -26.60 2.50
C ASP A 237 8.49 -27.76 1.62
N GLN A 238 9.09 -28.80 2.19
CA GLN A 238 9.39 -30.03 1.42
C GLN A 238 8.08 -30.76 1.07
N ILE A 239 8.10 -31.61 0.04
CA ILE A 239 6.98 -32.52 -0.22
C ILE A 239 7.24 -33.75 0.67
N GLY A 240 6.63 -33.75 1.86
CA GLY A 240 6.66 -34.92 2.72
C GLY A 240 5.88 -36.08 2.08
N ARG A 241 6.29 -37.31 2.40
CA ARG A 241 5.43 -38.48 2.18
C ARG A 241 4.16 -38.25 3.00
N ILE A 242 3.00 -38.28 2.35
CA ILE A 242 1.74 -38.35 3.07
C ILE A 242 1.65 -39.79 3.58
N ASP A 243 1.78 -39.98 4.90
CA ASP A 243 1.51 -41.27 5.50
C ASP A 243 0.05 -41.65 5.22
N PRO A 244 -0.22 -42.84 4.68
CA PRO A 244 -1.59 -43.23 4.32
C PRO A 244 -2.45 -43.22 5.59
N ILE A 245 -3.57 -42.51 5.54
CA ILE A 245 -4.58 -42.58 6.60
C ILE A 245 -5.04 -44.04 6.64
N MET A 246 -4.68 -44.73 7.72
CA MET A 246 -5.00 -46.14 7.91
C MET A 246 -6.51 -46.33 7.81
N ASN A 247 -6.94 -47.10 6.82
CA ASN A 247 -8.36 -47.28 6.51
C ASN A 247 -9.06 -47.89 7.74
N PRO A 248 -10.10 -47.27 8.32
CA PRO A 248 -10.82 -47.85 9.46
C PRO A 248 -11.53 -49.17 9.12
N TYR A 249 -11.66 -49.51 7.83
CA TYR A 249 -12.23 -50.76 7.32
C TYR A 249 -11.16 -51.70 6.72
N MET A 250 -10.03 -51.89 7.40
CA MET A 250 -9.12 -52.99 7.03
C MET A 250 -9.70 -54.34 7.46
N GLU A 251 -9.71 -55.31 6.55
CA GLU A 251 -10.00 -56.71 6.88
C GLU A 251 -9.01 -57.20 7.96
N GLY A 252 -9.53 -57.83 9.01
CA GLY A 252 -8.76 -58.15 10.22
C GLY A 252 -8.88 -57.13 11.36
N ALA A 253 -9.77 -56.14 11.27
CA ALA A 253 -10.25 -55.41 12.44
C ALA A 253 -11.01 -56.37 13.39
N PRO A 254 -10.63 -56.51 14.67
CA PRO A 254 -11.17 -57.56 15.54
C PRO A 254 -12.52 -57.18 16.17
N CYS A 255 -13.62 -57.30 15.42
CA CYS A 255 -15.00 -57.27 15.93
C CYS A 255 -16.04 -57.72 14.87
N SER A 256 -16.31 -59.03 14.76
CA SER A 256 -17.63 -59.62 14.40
C SER A 256 -17.57 -61.15 14.23
N ASP A 257 -17.33 -61.89 15.33
CA ASP A 257 -17.77 -63.29 15.41
C ASP A 257 -19.15 -63.28 16.08
N ASP A 258 -20.21 -63.09 15.28
CA ASP A 258 -21.59 -62.92 15.75
C ASP A 258 -22.26 -64.26 16.09
N GLU A 259 -22.02 -64.78 17.31
CA GLU A 259 -22.93 -65.75 17.95
C GLU A 259 -23.52 -65.22 19.26
N GLY A 260 -24.81 -64.87 19.19
CA GLY A 260 -25.76 -64.91 20.30
C GLY A 260 -25.41 -64.11 21.57
N THR A 261 -25.83 -62.85 21.66
CA THR A 261 -26.04 -62.19 22.96
C THR A 261 -27.32 -61.35 22.96
N ALA A 262 -28.06 -61.39 24.07
CA ALA A 262 -29.38 -60.78 24.21
C ALA A 262 -29.34 -59.23 24.25
N PRO A 263 -30.48 -58.53 24.06
CA PRO A 263 -30.51 -57.06 24.06
C PRO A 263 -30.12 -56.50 25.43
N VAL A 264 -29.03 -55.75 25.49
CA VAL A 264 -28.63 -55.01 26.69
C VAL A 264 -29.40 -53.70 26.75
N GLU A 265 -30.06 -53.42 27.88
CA GLU A 265 -30.76 -52.16 28.10
C GLU A 265 -29.80 -50.96 27.99
N GLN A 266 -30.24 -49.90 27.31
CA GLN A 266 -29.41 -48.70 27.14
C GLN A 266 -29.47 -47.83 28.40
N GLU A 267 -28.59 -48.09 29.37
CA GLU A 267 -28.34 -47.16 30.47
C GLU A 267 -28.02 -45.75 29.95
N ALA A 268 -28.71 -44.75 30.49
CA ALA A 268 -28.60 -43.37 30.07
C ALA A 268 -27.24 -42.77 30.48
N LYS A 269 -26.24 -42.88 29.58
CA LYS A 269 -24.90 -42.35 29.81
C LYS A 269 -24.95 -40.83 30.06
N PRO A 270 -24.39 -40.32 31.17
CA PRO A 270 -24.44 -38.90 31.49
C PRO A 270 -23.70 -38.07 30.44
N VAL A 271 -24.31 -36.95 30.03
CA VAL A 271 -23.73 -36.05 29.03
C VAL A 271 -22.56 -35.28 29.63
N LEU A 272 -21.38 -35.88 29.60
CA LEU A 272 -20.12 -35.23 29.93
C LEU A 272 -19.83 -34.11 28.91
N VAL A 273 -20.13 -32.87 29.30
CA VAL A 273 -19.80 -31.65 28.54
C VAL A 273 -18.29 -31.49 28.49
N GLN A 274 -17.64 -32.13 27.51
CA GLN A 274 -16.22 -31.95 27.27
C GLN A 274 -15.95 -30.48 26.89
N PRO A 275 -14.87 -29.86 27.40
CA PRO A 275 -14.48 -28.54 26.96
C PRO A 275 -14.20 -28.56 25.45
N PRO A 276 -14.61 -27.53 24.69
CA PRO A 276 -14.44 -27.51 23.24
C PRO A 276 -12.96 -27.65 22.87
N LYS A 277 -12.64 -28.61 22.00
CA LYS A 277 -11.28 -28.87 21.54
C LYS A 277 -10.66 -27.57 21.00
N GLN A 278 -9.56 -27.14 21.63
CA GLN A 278 -8.86 -25.90 21.27
C GLN A 278 -8.52 -25.90 19.77
N LYS A 279 -8.76 -24.78 19.09
CA LYS A 279 -8.58 -24.71 17.63
C LYS A 279 -7.08 -24.81 17.30
N PRO A 280 -6.62 -25.65 16.34
CA PRO A 280 -5.18 -25.87 16.01
C PRO A 280 -4.36 -24.67 15.47
N TRP A 281 -4.86 -23.45 15.66
CA TRP A 281 -4.24 -22.18 15.33
C TRP A 281 -4.29 -21.18 16.48
N GLU A 282 -5.10 -21.41 17.53
CA GLU A 282 -5.06 -20.63 18.75
C GLU A 282 -3.70 -20.79 19.44
N LYS A 283 -3.18 -19.69 20.01
CA LYS A 283 -1.83 -19.59 20.59
C LYS A 283 -0.73 -20.23 19.74
N THR A 284 -0.87 -20.23 18.41
CA THR A 284 0.12 -20.79 17.47
C THR A 284 0.70 -19.66 16.63
N TYR A 285 2.02 -19.61 16.48
CA TYR A 285 2.71 -18.65 15.62
C TYR A 285 3.49 -19.35 14.51
N VAL A 286 3.65 -18.69 13.36
CA VAL A 286 4.53 -19.15 12.27
C VAL A 286 5.82 -18.35 12.31
N LYS A 287 6.95 -19.06 12.38
CA LYS A 287 8.29 -18.50 12.30
C LYS A 287 8.67 -18.32 10.83
N LEU A 288 8.63 -17.07 10.37
CA LEU A 288 9.06 -16.67 9.03
C LEU A 288 10.59 -16.75 8.89
N PRO A 289 11.12 -16.89 7.66
CA PRO A 289 12.55 -16.73 7.41
C PRO A 289 13.01 -15.31 7.82
N ALA A 290 14.19 -15.23 8.46
CA ALA A 290 14.76 -13.99 9.00
C ALA A 290 15.00 -12.92 7.91
N PHE A 291 14.99 -11.64 8.28
CA PHE A 291 15.25 -10.50 7.39
C PHE A 291 16.53 -10.69 6.58
N GLU A 292 17.61 -11.06 7.25
CA GLU A 292 18.92 -11.29 6.65
C GLU A 292 18.84 -12.36 5.54
N ARG A 293 18.06 -13.43 5.75
CA ARG A 293 17.88 -14.51 4.78
C ARG A 293 16.97 -14.13 3.61
N VAL A 294 15.88 -13.39 3.84
CA VAL A 294 14.97 -12.96 2.75
C VAL A 294 15.54 -11.81 1.92
N LYS A 295 16.51 -11.06 2.47
CA LYS A 295 17.30 -10.08 1.72
C LYS A 295 18.23 -10.75 0.71
N GLU A 296 18.82 -11.90 1.07
CA GLU A 296 19.76 -12.66 0.23
C GLU A 296 19.04 -13.62 -0.74
N ASP A 297 18.01 -14.34 -0.28
CA ASP A 297 17.34 -15.40 -1.05
C ASP A 297 15.92 -15.00 -1.48
N LYS A 298 15.78 -14.66 -2.76
CA LYS A 298 14.50 -14.38 -3.44
C LYS A 298 13.43 -15.46 -3.19
N VAL A 299 13.81 -16.74 -3.14
CA VAL A 299 12.88 -17.86 -2.99
C VAL A 299 12.35 -17.93 -1.55
N LEU A 300 13.18 -17.62 -0.56
CA LEU A 300 12.73 -17.46 0.83
C LEU A 300 11.86 -16.22 1.03
N TYR A 301 12.12 -15.10 0.32
CA TYR A 301 11.23 -13.95 0.33
C TYR A 301 9.84 -14.30 -0.24
N ALA A 302 9.78 -15.02 -1.38
CA ALA A 302 8.52 -15.46 -1.97
C ALA A 302 7.74 -16.41 -1.05
N HIS A 303 8.42 -17.34 -0.38
CA HIS A 303 7.83 -18.22 0.63
C HIS A 303 7.29 -17.44 1.85
N ALA A 304 8.04 -16.46 2.36
CA ALA A 304 7.61 -15.62 3.48
C ALA A 304 6.36 -14.77 3.14
N SER A 305 6.33 -14.18 1.94
CA SER A 305 5.16 -13.45 1.42
C SER A 305 3.93 -14.36 1.31
N ARG A 306 4.07 -15.55 0.71
CA ARG A 306 2.98 -16.53 0.62
C ARG A 306 2.36 -16.87 1.98
N ILE A 307 3.19 -17.07 3.01
CA ILE A 307 2.71 -17.36 4.36
C ILE A 307 1.89 -16.17 4.90
N LEU A 308 2.39 -14.94 4.76
CA LEU A 308 1.67 -13.74 5.22
C LEU A 308 0.27 -13.63 4.59
N HIS A 309 0.12 -13.90 3.30
CA HIS A 309 -1.20 -13.85 2.64
C HIS A 309 -2.16 -14.95 3.10
N HIS A 310 -1.67 -16.10 3.59
CA HIS A 310 -2.51 -17.14 4.19
C HIS A 310 -2.93 -16.85 5.64
N GLU A 311 -2.24 -15.94 6.36
CA GLU A 311 -2.59 -15.52 7.73
C GLU A 311 -3.46 -14.23 7.76
N THR A 312 -4.23 -13.97 6.69
CA THR A 312 -5.10 -12.79 6.54
C THR A 312 -6.50 -12.92 7.14
N ASN A 313 -6.95 -14.14 7.45
CA ASN A 313 -8.31 -14.40 7.96
C ASN A 313 -8.36 -14.35 9.51
N PRO A 314 -9.01 -13.38 10.17
CA PRO A 314 -9.00 -13.27 11.62
C PRO A 314 -9.56 -14.51 12.35
N GLY A 315 -10.42 -15.32 11.73
CA GLY A 315 -10.97 -16.54 12.31
C GLY A 315 -9.95 -17.69 12.48
N CYS A 316 -8.94 -17.77 11.59
CA CYS A 316 -7.92 -18.83 11.61
C CYS A 316 -6.45 -18.38 11.49
N ALA A 317 -6.20 -17.08 11.43
CA ALA A 317 -4.85 -16.52 11.38
C ALA A 317 -4.05 -16.82 12.65
N ARG A 318 -2.78 -17.17 12.44
CA ARG A 318 -1.74 -17.33 13.44
C ARG A 318 -0.98 -16.02 13.61
N ALA A 319 -0.27 -15.89 14.73
CA ALA A 319 0.72 -14.82 14.85
C ALA A 319 1.90 -15.09 13.89
N LEU A 320 2.58 -14.03 13.43
CA LEU A 320 3.81 -14.15 12.65
C LEU A 320 5.00 -13.69 13.48
N SER A 321 6.10 -14.46 13.44
CA SER A 321 7.37 -14.09 14.05
C SER A 321 8.46 -14.06 12.99
N GLN A 322 9.11 -12.91 12.81
CA GLN A 322 10.26 -12.76 11.91
C GLN A 322 11.45 -12.19 12.67
N ALA A 323 12.60 -12.84 12.61
CA ALA A 323 13.85 -12.30 13.16
C ALA A 323 14.42 -11.18 12.28
N HIS A 324 14.91 -10.11 12.91
CA HIS A 324 15.64 -8.98 12.32
C HIS A 324 16.85 -8.72 13.23
N GLY A 325 17.96 -9.41 12.98
CA GLY A 325 19.15 -9.36 13.85
C GLY A 325 18.90 -9.96 15.24
N ASP A 326 19.06 -9.14 16.28
CA ASP A 326 18.98 -9.52 17.71
C ASP A 326 17.54 -9.61 18.27
N ARG A 327 16.56 -9.22 17.46
CA ARG A 327 15.14 -9.08 17.85
C ARG A 327 14.22 -9.75 16.84
N ILE A 328 12.99 -10.00 17.27
CA ILE A 328 11.88 -10.38 16.41
C ILE A 328 10.90 -9.23 16.22
N ILE A 329 10.33 -9.16 15.02
CA ILE A 329 9.01 -8.57 14.81
C ILE A 329 7.99 -9.66 15.10
N TRP A 330 7.12 -9.39 16.07
CA TRP A 330 5.96 -10.21 16.38
C TRP A 330 4.72 -9.49 15.86
N VAL A 331 3.98 -10.12 14.95
CA VAL A 331 2.71 -9.62 14.41
C VAL A 331 1.61 -10.47 15.01
N ASN A 332 0.76 -9.85 15.83
CA ASN A 332 -0.43 -10.51 16.37
C ASN A 332 -1.44 -10.80 15.24
N PRO A 333 -2.34 -11.80 15.38
CA PRO A 333 -3.36 -12.08 14.38
C PRO A 333 -4.23 -10.84 14.09
N PRO A 334 -4.81 -10.70 12.87
CA PRO A 334 -5.63 -9.52 12.52
C PRO A 334 -6.77 -9.27 13.52
N ALA A 335 -7.12 -8.01 13.72
CA ALA A 335 -8.33 -7.63 14.46
C ALA A 335 -9.58 -8.29 13.84
N PHE A 336 -10.59 -8.55 14.66
CA PHE A 336 -11.90 -8.96 14.13
C PHE A 336 -12.57 -7.77 13.43
N PRO A 337 -13.30 -7.99 12.32
CA PRO A 337 -14.05 -6.93 11.63
C PRO A 337 -15.00 -6.23 12.59
N LEU A 338 -15.39 -4.99 12.25
CA LEU A 338 -16.49 -4.30 12.92
C LEU A 338 -17.84 -4.94 12.55
N GLU A 339 -18.74 -5.05 13.51
CA GLU A 339 -20.13 -5.43 13.26
C GLU A 339 -20.93 -4.26 12.65
N THR A 340 -22.18 -4.51 12.25
CA THR A 340 -22.97 -3.54 11.47
C THR A 340 -23.27 -2.26 12.27
N ASP A 341 -23.63 -2.42 13.54
CA ASP A 341 -23.91 -1.35 14.49
C ASP A 341 -22.64 -0.59 14.91
N GLU A 342 -21.50 -1.27 15.02
CA GLU A 342 -20.21 -0.60 15.27
C GLU A 342 -19.76 0.22 14.06
N MET A 343 -19.93 -0.30 12.84
CA MET A 343 -19.74 0.46 11.60
C MET A 343 -20.65 1.68 11.55
N ASP A 344 -21.91 1.53 11.91
CA ASP A 344 -22.87 2.64 11.93
C ASP A 344 -22.53 3.69 12.99
N GLY A 345 -22.05 3.27 14.17
CA GLY A 345 -21.51 4.18 15.17
C GLY A 345 -20.32 4.99 14.65
N VAL A 346 -19.32 4.33 14.04
CA VAL A 346 -18.10 4.97 13.50
C VAL A 346 -18.42 5.99 12.39
N PHE A 347 -19.35 5.66 11.48
CA PHE A 347 -19.75 6.56 10.40
C PHE A 347 -20.80 7.61 10.84
N GLY A 348 -21.53 7.37 11.92
CA GLY A 348 -22.51 8.27 12.53
C GLY A 348 -21.94 9.27 13.54
N LEU A 349 -20.62 9.30 13.75
CA LEU A 349 -19.94 10.30 14.58
C LEU A 349 -20.15 11.74 14.06
N PRO A 350 -20.00 12.78 14.90
CA PRO A 350 -20.37 14.16 14.58
C PRO A 350 -19.36 14.88 13.66
N TYR A 351 -19.18 14.36 12.44
CA TYR A 351 -18.35 14.99 11.40
C TYR A 351 -18.97 16.31 10.88
N GLN A 352 -18.13 17.33 10.70
CA GLN A 352 -18.50 18.60 10.05
C GLN A 352 -18.63 18.48 8.52
N ARG A 353 -18.06 17.41 7.93
CA ARG A 353 -18.01 17.12 6.49
C ARG A 353 -17.34 18.20 5.63
N VAL A 354 -16.48 19.04 6.20
CA VAL A 354 -15.75 20.10 5.50
C VAL A 354 -14.27 20.15 5.91
N PRO A 355 -13.38 20.80 5.12
CA PRO A 355 -12.02 21.12 5.55
C PRO A 355 -11.98 21.96 6.83
N HIS A 356 -10.90 21.84 7.61
CA HIS A 356 -10.69 22.68 8.78
C HIS A 356 -10.67 24.18 8.41
N PRO A 357 -11.32 25.09 9.18
CA PRO A 357 -11.45 26.51 8.81
C PRO A 357 -10.12 27.25 8.59
N ALA A 358 -9.02 26.74 9.15
CA ALA A 358 -7.68 27.30 8.98
C ALA A 358 -7.17 27.38 7.52
N TYR A 359 -7.74 26.60 6.60
CA TYR A 359 -7.39 26.68 5.16
C TYR A 359 -8.21 27.72 4.38
N GLY A 360 -9.19 28.38 5.01
CA GLY A 360 -10.02 29.41 4.38
C GLY A 360 -10.72 28.92 3.11
N ASN A 361 -10.39 29.55 1.97
CA ASN A 361 -10.96 29.25 0.66
C ASN A 361 -10.04 28.39 -0.24
N GLU A 362 -8.96 27.81 0.30
CA GLU A 362 -8.07 26.94 -0.48
C GLU A 362 -8.75 25.63 -0.89
N LYS A 363 -8.60 25.26 -2.17
CA LYS A 363 -9.19 24.03 -2.71
C LYS A 363 -8.33 22.82 -2.34
N ILE A 364 -8.95 21.77 -1.82
CA ILE A 364 -8.33 20.46 -1.59
C ILE A 364 -8.96 19.48 -2.61
N PRO A 365 -8.26 19.08 -3.69
CA PRO A 365 -8.87 18.31 -4.78
C PRO A 365 -9.51 16.98 -4.36
N ALA A 366 -8.94 16.30 -3.37
CA ALA A 366 -9.52 15.07 -2.82
C ALA A 366 -10.89 15.32 -2.16
N TYR A 367 -11.02 16.37 -1.36
CA TYR A 367 -12.29 16.74 -0.74
C TYR A 367 -13.36 17.10 -1.79
N GLU A 368 -13.00 17.92 -2.78
CA GLU A 368 -13.93 18.29 -3.86
C GLU A 368 -14.44 17.08 -4.65
N MET A 369 -13.62 16.03 -4.80
CA MET A 369 -14.01 14.77 -5.45
C MET A 369 -14.99 13.92 -4.62
N ILE A 370 -14.88 13.94 -3.29
CA ILE A 370 -15.55 12.95 -2.41
C ILE A 370 -16.57 13.51 -1.40
N LYS A 371 -16.76 14.84 -1.31
CA LYS A 371 -17.68 15.47 -0.35
C LYS A 371 -19.15 15.00 -0.41
N THR A 372 -19.59 14.50 -1.57
CA THR A 372 -20.93 13.87 -1.75
C THR A 372 -20.84 12.36 -2.04
N SER A 373 -19.74 11.71 -1.68
CA SER A 373 -19.54 10.26 -1.75
C SER A 373 -19.90 9.63 -0.40
N VAL A 374 -20.57 8.49 -0.43
CA VAL A 374 -20.95 7.72 0.77
C VAL A 374 -20.34 6.32 0.70
N ASN A 375 -19.63 5.95 1.75
CA ASN A 375 -19.03 4.62 1.89
C ASN A 375 -20.00 3.66 2.59
N ILE A 376 -20.45 2.62 1.88
CA ILE A 376 -21.45 1.66 2.36
C ILE A 376 -20.84 0.41 3.01
N MET A 377 -19.58 0.09 2.72
CA MET A 377 -18.89 -1.09 3.24
C MET A 377 -17.35 -1.03 3.09
N ARG A 378 -16.63 -1.74 3.96
CA ARG A 378 -15.16 -1.93 3.90
C ARG A 378 -14.79 -3.40 3.67
N GLY A 379 -13.57 -3.62 3.17
CA GLY A 379 -12.98 -4.94 2.92
C GLY A 379 -13.20 -5.45 1.49
N CYS A 380 -12.45 -6.48 1.10
CA CYS A 380 -12.58 -7.10 -0.22
C CYS A 380 -12.15 -8.57 -0.23
N PHE A 381 -13.09 -9.47 -0.57
CA PHE A 381 -12.82 -10.91 -0.80
C PHE A 381 -12.20 -11.21 -2.19
N GLY A 382 -11.99 -10.18 -3.01
CA GLY A 382 -11.53 -10.28 -4.39
C GLY A 382 -10.12 -10.88 -4.52
N GLY A 383 -9.20 -10.56 -3.60
CA GLY A 383 -7.87 -11.16 -3.52
C GLY A 383 -6.97 -10.92 -4.74
N CYS A 384 -7.18 -9.84 -5.51
CA CYS A 384 -6.39 -9.52 -6.69
C CYS A 384 -4.93 -9.22 -6.30
N SER A 385 -3.96 -9.89 -6.93
CA SER A 385 -2.59 -9.99 -6.41
C SER A 385 -1.78 -8.68 -6.36
N PHE A 386 -2.19 -7.67 -7.13
CA PHE A 386 -1.60 -6.33 -7.17
C PHE A 386 -2.30 -5.34 -6.21
N CYS A 387 -3.46 -5.69 -5.69
CA CYS A 387 -4.26 -4.87 -4.78
C CYS A 387 -3.84 -5.13 -3.33
N SER A 388 -3.94 -4.10 -2.47
CA SER A 388 -3.58 -4.16 -1.05
C SER A 388 -4.77 -4.04 -0.10
N ILE A 389 -6.01 -3.98 -0.62
CA ILE A 389 -7.23 -3.81 0.18
C ILE A 389 -7.46 -5.03 1.08
N THR A 390 -7.26 -6.25 0.57
CA THR A 390 -7.40 -7.48 1.37
C THR A 390 -6.39 -7.54 2.53
N GLU A 391 -5.21 -6.93 2.38
CA GLU A 391 -4.13 -6.84 3.37
C GLU A 391 -4.23 -5.62 4.32
N HIS A 392 -5.14 -4.67 4.05
CA HIS A 392 -5.32 -3.43 4.82
C HIS A 392 -6.71 -3.23 5.41
N GLU A 393 -7.80 -3.47 4.67
CA GLU A 393 -9.17 -3.44 5.20
C GLU A 393 -9.67 -4.83 5.62
N GLY A 394 -9.05 -5.88 5.06
CA GLY A 394 -9.37 -7.28 5.32
C GLY A 394 -10.18 -7.96 4.20
N ARG A 395 -10.35 -9.28 4.34
CA ARG A 395 -11.07 -10.13 3.37
C ARG A 395 -12.59 -10.23 3.59
N ILE A 396 -13.07 -9.85 4.77
CA ILE A 396 -14.47 -9.97 5.19
C ILE A 396 -15.13 -8.60 4.96
N ILE A 397 -16.33 -8.62 4.36
CA ILE A 397 -17.08 -7.39 4.09
C ILE A 397 -17.72 -6.89 5.39
N GLN A 398 -17.36 -5.67 5.79
CA GLN A 398 -17.96 -4.92 6.88
C GLN A 398 -18.98 -3.95 6.28
N SER A 399 -20.27 -4.27 6.37
CA SER A 399 -21.36 -3.44 5.81
C SER A 399 -22.05 -2.63 6.90
N ARG A 400 -22.54 -1.43 6.53
CA ARG A 400 -23.42 -0.59 7.36
C ARG A 400 -24.89 -1.04 7.29
N SER A 401 -25.74 -0.49 8.15
CA SER A 401 -27.21 -0.57 7.94
C SER A 401 -27.64 0.29 6.76
N GLU A 402 -28.82 0.01 6.20
CA GLU A 402 -29.37 0.87 5.14
C GLU A 402 -29.76 2.22 5.75
N GLU A 403 -30.23 2.19 6.99
CA GLU A 403 -30.72 3.29 7.80
C GLU A 403 -29.61 4.32 8.09
N SER A 404 -28.41 3.85 8.45
CA SER A 404 -27.18 4.66 8.60
C SER A 404 -26.72 5.32 7.30
N ILE A 405 -26.80 4.59 6.18
CA ILE A 405 -26.42 5.10 4.86
C ILE A 405 -27.42 6.17 4.38
N ILE A 406 -28.72 5.95 4.59
CA ILE A 406 -29.77 6.93 4.27
C ILE A 406 -29.59 8.19 5.13
N LYS A 407 -29.36 8.05 6.45
CA LYS A 407 -29.08 9.19 7.33
C LYS A 407 -27.88 10.02 6.85
N GLU A 408 -26.80 9.39 6.40
CA GLU A 408 -25.66 10.13 5.85
C GLU A 408 -25.99 10.87 4.54
N ILE A 409 -26.84 10.30 3.68
CA ILE A 409 -27.32 10.96 2.46
C ILE A 409 -28.18 12.20 2.80
N GLU A 410 -28.97 12.14 3.87
CA GLU A 410 -29.71 13.30 4.41
C GLU A 410 -28.77 14.33 5.05
N GLU A 411 -27.77 13.91 5.81
CA GLU A 411 -26.76 14.82 6.34
C GLU A 411 -25.91 15.47 5.23
N ILE A 412 -25.68 14.80 4.09
CA ILE A 412 -25.08 15.42 2.90
C ILE A 412 -26.00 16.49 2.31
N ARG A 413 -27.29 16.19 2.17
CA ARG A 413 -28.31 17.12 1.66
C ARG A 413 -28.37 18.40 2.50
N ASP A 414 -28.27 18.27 3.83
CA ASP A 414 -28.54 19.35 4.76
C ASP A 414 -27.28 20.10 5.23
N LYS A 415 -26.10 19.45 5.27
CA LYS A 415 -24.83 20.07 5.74
C LYS A 415 -23.89 20.52 4.64
N VAL A 416 -23.83 19.86 3.48
CA VAL A 416 -22.73 20.07 2.50
C VAL A 416 -22.97 21.34 1.65
N PRO A 417 -22.09 22.36 1.72
CA PRO A 417 -22.30 23.61 0.98
C PRO A 417 -22.36 23.41 -0.53
N GLY A 418 -23.38 23.97 -1.18
CA GLY A 418 -23.58 23.89 -2.62
C GLY A 418 -24.08 22.53 -3.13
N PHE A 419 -24.68 21.69 -2.27
CA PHE A 419 -25.22 20.40 -2.70
C PHE A 419 -26.28 20.54 -3.81
N THR A 420 -26.06 19.88 -4.94
CA THR A 420 -26.89 20.03 -6.15
C THR A 420 -28.07 19.06 -6.21
N GLY A 421 -28.20 18.12 -5.26
CA GLY A 421 -29.08 16.95 -5.35
C GLY A 421 -28.41 15.71 -5.96
N VAL A 422 -27.08 15.69 -6.11
CA VAL A 422 -26.34 14.57 -6.74
C VAL A 422 -25.33 13.95 -5.76
N ILE A 423 -25.58 12.70 -5.38
CA ILE A 423 -24.59 11.84 -4.72
C ILE A 423 -23.60 11.35 -5.79
N SER A 424 -22.31 11.61 -5.58
CA SER A 424 -21.25 11.36 -6.58
C SER A 424 -20.82 9.90 -6.65
N ASP A 425 -20.90 9.19 -5.52
CA ASP A 425 -20.75 7.73 -5.45
C ASP A 425 -21.46 7.16 -4.21
N LEU A 426 -22.01 5.96 -4.34
CA LEU A 426 -22.61 5.19 -3.25
C LEU A 426 -21.98 3.79 -3.24
N GLY A 427 -20.80 3.68 -2.63
CA GLY A 427 -19.87 2.59 -2.91
C GLY A 427 -18.81 2.38 -1.83
N GLY A 428 -17.58 2.08 -2.24
CA GLY A 428 -16.50 1.62 -1.36
C GLY A 428 -15.42 0.88 -2.17
N PRO A 429 -14.69 -0.09 -1.59
CA PRO A 429 -13.70 -0.91 -2.30
C PRO A 429 -14.20 -1.57 -3.61
N THR A 430 -15.50 -1.84 -3.70
CA THR A 430 -16.21 -2.32 -4.89
C THR A 430 -17.71 -2.04 -4.69
N ALA A 431 -18.39 -1.39 -5.63
CA ALA A 431 -19.78 -0.94 -5.45
C ALA A 431 -20.78 -2.08 -5.19
N ASN A 432 -20.48 -3.29 -5.65
CA ASN A 432 -21.38 -4.44 -5.68
C ASN A 432 -20.97 -5.59 -4.74
N MET A 433 -20.28 -5.31 -3.62
CA MET A 433 -20.04 -6.30 -2.55
C MET A 433 -20.87 -6.07 -1.27
N TYR A 434 -21.72 -5.03 -1.22
CA TYR A 434 -22.49 -4.70 -0.01
C TYR A 434 -23.36 -5.87 0.47
N ARG A 435 -23.17 -6.25 1.74
CA ARG A 435 -23.74 -7.42 2.43
C ARG A 435 -23.41 -8.81 1.84
N LEU A 436 -22.60 -8.92 0.78
CA LEU A 436 -22.12 -10.22 0.28
C LEU A 436 -21.09 -10.83 1.23
N ARG A 437 -21.31 -12.07 1.66
CA ARG A 437 -20.48 -12.78 2.66
C ARG A 437 -20.40 -14.28 2.37
N CYS A 438 -19.66 -15.03 3.20
CA CYS A 438 -19.70 -16.49 3.14
C CYS A 438 -21.03 -17.02 3.70
N LYS A 439 -21.72 -17.86 2.93
CA LYS A 439 -22.94 -18.59 3.31
C LYS A 439 -22.72 -19.60 4.43
N SER A 440 -21.48 -19.95 4.75
CA SER A 440 -21.12 -20.88 5.84
C SER A 440 -20.11 -20.26 6.81
N PRO A 441 -20.54 -19.82 8.00
CA PRO A 441 -19.65 -19.28 9.03
C PRO A 441 -18.56 -20.27 9.49
N LYS A 442 -18.86 -21.58 9.49
CA LYS A 442 -17.89 -22.63 9.83
C LYS A 442 -16.77 -22.75 8.78
N ALA A 443 -17.11 -22.62 7.49
CA ALA A 443 -16.11 -22.55 6.42
C ALA A 443 -15.33 -21.22 6.48
N GLU A 444 -16.00 -20.10 6.73
CA GLU A 444 -15.36 -18.78 6.82
C GLU A 444 -14.33 -18.71 7.95
N GLN A 445 -14.67 -19.18 9.15
CA GLN A 445 -13.75 -19.24 10.30
C GLN A 445 -12.48 -20.07 10.06
N THR A 446 -12.43 -20.91 9.01
CA THR A 446 -11.32 -21.83 8.72
C THR A 446 -10.67 -21.61 7.35
N CYS A 447 -11.24 -20.76 6.50
CA CYS A 447 -10.82 -20.59 5.10
C CYS A 447 -9.47 -19.87 4.96
N ARG A 448 -8.57 -20.45 4.16
CA ARG A 448 -7.24 -19.91 3.82
C ARG A 448 -7.01 -19.68 2.31
N ARG A 449 -8.07 -19.74 1.48
CA ARG A 449 -8.04 -19.34 0.05
C ARG A 449 -7.69 -17.85 -0.06
N ALA A 450 -6.78 -17.47 -0.95
CA ALA A 450 -6.42 -16.06 -1.18
C ALA A 450 -7.56 -15.24 -1.80
N SER A 451 -8.44 -15.85 -2.61
CA SER A 451 -9.62 -15.22 -3.21
C SER A 451 -10.86 -16.12 -3.08
N CYS A 452 -12.04 -15.51 -2.94
CA CYS A 452 -13.34 -16.18 -2.99
C CYS A 452 -13.92 -16.25 -4.42
N VAL A 453 -13.33 -15.55 -5.39
CA VAL A 453 -13.85 -15.40 -6.77
C VAL A 453 -12.90 -15.90 -7.86
N TRP A 454 -11.66 -16.27 -7.49
CA TRP A 454 -10.68 -16.88 -8.38
C TRP A 454 -10.32 -18.31 -7.90
N PRO A 455 -10.09 -19.30 -8.78
CA PRO A 455 -10.20 -19.24 -10.25
C PRO A 455 -11.66 -19.21 -10.73
N THR A 456 -12.55 -19.75 -9.91
CA THR A 456 -14.01 -19.68 -10.04
C THR A 456 -14.61 -19.16 -8.73
N ILE A 457 -15.84 -18.65 -8.82
CA ILE A 457 -16.63 -18.24 -7.66
C ILE A 457 -16.79 -19.43 -6.71
N CYS A 458 -16.47 -19.22 -5.43
CA CYS A 458 -16.58 -20.25 -4.40
C CYS A 458 -18.05 -20.63 -4.18
N PRO A 459 -18.43 -21.93 -4.13
CA PRO A 459 -19.82 -22.34 -3.86
C PRO A 459 -20.41 -21.86 -2.52
N HIS A 460 -19.56 -21.45 -1.57
CA HIS A 460 -19.99 -20.84 -0.31
C HIS A 460 -20.06 -19.30 -0.36
N MET A 461 -19.70 -18.66 -1.48
CA MET A 461 -19.81 -17.21 -1.63
C MET A 461 -21.26 -16.81 -1.91
N ASP A 462 -21.66 -15.63 -1.46
CA ASP A 462 -22.90 -15.00 -1.89
C ASP A 462 -22.75 -14.09 -3.10
N THR A 463 -23.79 -14.05 -3.92
CA THR A 463 -23.90 -13.33 -5.19
C THR A 463 -25.27 -12.66 -5.38
N ASP A 464 -26.19 -12.78 -4.41
CA ASP A 464 -27.48 -12.07 -4.44
C ASP A 464 -27.29 -10.56 -4.19
N HIS A 465 -27.48 -9.74 -5.23
CA HIS A 465 -27.35 -8.29 -5.09
C HIS A 465 -28.63 -7.61 -4.59
N THR A 466 -29.69 -8.35 -4.23
CA THR A 466 -30.95 -7.80 -3.71
C THR A 466 -30.76 -6.73 -2.61
N PRO A 467 -29.86 -6.90 -1.60
CA PRO A 467 -29.64 -5.86 -0.60
C PRO A 467 -29.03 -4.56 -1.17
N THR A 468 -28.16 -4.68 -2.17
CA THR A 468 -27.56 -3.52 -2.86
C THR A 468 -28.59 -2.80 -3.72
N ILE A 469 -29.43 -3.56 -4.44
CA ILE A 469 -30.53 -3.03 -5.27
C ILE A 469 -31.55 -2.29 -4.38
N ASN A 470 -31.93 -2.87 -3.24
CA ASN A 470 -32.87 -2.26 -2.30
C ASN A 470 -32.33 -0.95 -1.70
N LEU A 471 -31.05 -0.94 -1.30
CA LEU A 471 -30.37 0.28 -0.85
C LEU A 471 -30.37 1.37 -1.93
N TYR A 472 -29.98 1.04 -3.17
CA TYR A 472 -29.93 2.00 -4.28
C TYR A 472 -31.32 2.61 -4.60
N ARG A 473 -32.39 1.82 -4.42
CA ARG A 473 -33.78 2.28 -4.55
C ARG A 473 -34.17 3.22 -3.41
N LYS A 474 -34.10 2.75 -2.16
CA LYS A 474 -34.36 3.57 -0.95
C LYS A 474 -33.63 4.92 -1.02
N ALA A 475 -32.34 4.90 -1.37
CA ALA A 475 -31.50 6.08 -1.42
C ALA A 475 -31.88 7.07 -2.53
N ARG A 476 -32.31 6.58 -3.70
CA ARG A 476 -32.83 7.42 -4.79
C ARG A 476 -34.15 8.09 -4.42
N ASP A 477 -34.97 7.42 -3.61
CA ASP A 477 -36.31 7.87 -3.24
C ASP A 477 -36.28 8.87 -2.04
N VAL A 478 -35.10 9.19 -1.50
CA VAL A 478 -34.89 10.22 -0.45
C VAL A 478 -35.21 11.63 -0.97
N LYS A 479 -36.09 12.33 -0.26
CA LYS A 479 -36.52 13.70 -0.62
C LYS A 479 -35.31 14.65 -0.69
N GLY A 480 -35.16 15.31 -1.84
CA GLY A 480 -34.07 16.24 -2.15
C GLY A 480 -32.94 15.63 -3.00
N ILE A 481 -32.86 14.30 -3.09
CA ILE A 481 -31.94 13.61 -4.00
C ILE A 481 -32.56 13.57 -5.41
N LYS A 482 -31.79 14.01 -6.40
CA LYS A 482 -32.17 14.00 -7.83
C LYS A 482 -31.50 12.85 -8.58
N LYS A 483 -30.28 12.46 -8.16
CA LYS A 483 -29.52 11.38 -8.76
C LYS A 483 -28.51 10.79 -7.79
N ILE A 484 -28.33 9.47 -7.86
CA ILE A 484 -27.22 8.76 -7.24
C ILE A 484 -26.40 8.13 -8.34
N LEU A 485 -25.13 8.51 -8.42
CA LEU A 485 -24.16 7.92 -9.33
C LEU A 485 -23.44 6.75 -8.65
N ILE A 486 -22.95 5.81 -9.46
CA ILE A 486 -21.95 4.82 -9.05
C ILE A 486 -20.68 5.07 -9.87
N ALA A 487 -19.65 5.56 -9.19
CA ALA A 487 -18.32 5.84 -9.72
C ALA A 487 -17.25 4.89 -9.14
N SER A 488 -17.57 4.19 -8.04
CA SER A 488 -16.83 3.03 -7.53
C SER A 488 -16.72 1.92 -8.57
N GLY A 489 -15.64 1.14 -8.50
CA GLY A 489 -15.42 0.00 -9.40
C GLY A 489 -16.43 -1.13 -9.16
N VAL A 490 -16.89 -1.76 -10.24
CA VAL A 490 -17.79 -2.93 -10.21
C VAL A 490 -17.03 -4.20 -10.55
N ARG A 491 -17.20 -5.26 -9.76
CA ARG A 491 -16.76 -6.61 -10.10
C ARG A 491 -17.75 -7.24 -11.06
N TYR A 492 -17.44 -7.10 -12.34
CA TYR A 492 -18.24 -7.59 -13.47
C TYR A 492 -18.49 -9.10 -13.41
N ASP A 493 -17.55 -9.86 -12.87
CA ASP A 493 -17.59 -11.31 -12.74
C ASP A 493 -18.66 -11.81 -11.76
N ILE A 494 -18.86 -11.16 -10.62
CA ILE A 494 -20.00 -11.48 -9.73
C ILE A 494 -21.29 -10.77 -10.16
N ALA A 495 -21.21 -9.69 -10.94
CA ALA A 495 -22.38 -8.96 -11.42
C ALA A 495 -23.14 -9.70 -12.54
N VAL A 496 -22.45 -10.54 -13.33
CA VAL A 496 -23.09 -11.39 -14.36
C VAL A 496 -24.01 -12.45 -13.73
N GLU A 497 -23.71 -12.92 -12.52
CA GLU A 497 -24.55 -13.85 -11.74
C GLU A 497 -25.90 -13.23 -11.33
N ASP A 498 -26.02 -11.90 -11.34
CA ASP A 498 -27.29 -11.20 -11.05
C ASP A 498 -27.61 -10.09 -12.08
N PRO A 499 -28.25 -10.43 -13.20
CA PRO A 499 -28.68 -9.47 -14.21
C PRO A 499 -29.63 -8.37 -13.67
N ARG A 500 -30.30 -8.58 -12.52
CA ARG A 500 -31.15 -7.55 -11.89
C ARG A 500 -30.31 -6.36 -11.44
N TYR A 501 -29.09 -6.60 -10.95
CA TYR A 501 -28.16 -5.55 -10.55
C TYR A 501 -27.69 -4.72 -11.75
N ILE A 502 -27.27 -5.38 -12.84
CA ILE A 502 -26.84 -4.70 -14.07
C ILE A 502 -27.98 -3.83 -14.63
N LYS A 503 -29.23 -4.33 -14.57
CA LYS A 503 -30.42 -3.58 -15.01
C LYS A 503 -30.68 -2.32 -14.18
N GLU A 504 -30.61 -2.40 -12.85
CA GLU A 504 -30.76 -1.21 -11.98
C GLU A 504 -29.62 -0.21 -12.21
N LEU A 505 -28.38 -0.70 -12.28
CA LEU A 505 -27.16 0.09 -12.48
C LEU A 505 -27.20 0.90 -13.79
N ALA A 506 -27.48 0.26 -14.93
CA ALA A 506 -27.59 0.93 -16.23
C ALA A 506 -28.79 1.90 -16.26
N LYS A 507 -29.97 1.44 -15.83
CA LYS A 507 -31.22 2.20 -15.96
C LYS A 507 -31.25 3.46 -15.09
N TYR A 508 -30.64 3.46 -13.91
CA TYR A 508 -30.72 4.60 -12.98
C TYR A 508 -29.37 5.24 -12.66
N HIS A 509 -28.33 4.46 -12.37
CA HIS A 509 -27.16 4.97 -11.63
C HIS A 509 -25.94 5.31 -12.48
N VAL A 510 -25.78 4.73 -13.68
CA VAL A 510 -24.69 5.12 -14.59
C VAL A 510 -25.01 6.45 -15.28
N GLY A 511 -24.15 7.44 -15.06
CA GLY A 511 -24.28 8.79 -15.63
C GLY A 511 -24.04 8.87 -17.13
N GLY A 512 -23.19 7.99 -17.67
CA GLY A 512 -22.83 7.88 -19.09
C GLY A 512 -21.72 6.85 -19.27
N TYR A 513 -20.62 7.02 -18.51
CA TYR A 513 -19.53 6.06 -18.45
C TYR A 513 -19.62 5.18 -17.20
N LEU A 514 -19.40 3.87 -17.35
CA LEU A 514 -19.22 2.93 -16.24
C LEU A 514 -17.76 2.46 -16.20
N LYS A 515 -17.12 2.56 -15.03
CA LYS A 515 -15.73 2.16 -14.80
C LYS A 515 -15.66 0.66 -14.50
N ILE A 516 -14.98 -0.10 -15.35
CA ILE A 516 -14.78 -1.55 -15.17
C ILE A 516 -13.30 -1.88 -15.33
N ALA A 517 -12.79 -2.81 -14.51
CA ALA A 517 -11.37 -3.10 -14.44
C ALA A 517 -11.08 -4.56 -14.86
N PRO A 518 -11.01 -4.86 -16.17
CA PRO A 518 -10.49 -6.14 -16.66
C PRO A 518 -8.98 -6.28 -16.36
N GLU A 519 -8.24 -5.17 -16.24
CA GLU A 519 -6.79 -5.05 -16.00
C GLU A 519 -5.88 -5.55 -17.14
N HIS A 520 -6.26 -6.61 -17.86
CA HIS A 520 -5.59 -7.10 -19.06
C HIS A 520 -6.59 -7.87 -19.95
N THR A 521 -6.19 -8.19 -21.18
CA THR A 521 -6.96 -9.05 -22.09
C THR A 521 -6.52 -10.52 -22.09
N GLU A 522 -5.30 -10.82 -21.66
CA GLU A 522 -4.61 -12.10 -21.92
C GLU A 522 -4.53 -12.98 -20.66
N GLU A 523 -4.64 -14.30 -20.81
CA GLU A 523 -4.61 -15.24 -19.67
C GLU A 523 -3.25 -15.23 -18.94
N GLY A 524 -2.16 -15.01 -19.68
CA GLY A 524 -0.78 -14.93 -19.17
C GLY A 524 -0.67 -14.02 -17.95
N PRO A 525 -1.03 -12.73 -18.04
CA PRO A 525 -1.18 -11.80 -16.92
C PRO A 525 -2.37 -12.07 -16.00
N LEU A 526 -3.58 -12.31 -16.54
CA LEU A 526 -4.82 -12.37 -15.73
C LEU A 526 -4.77 -13.47 -14.65
N SER A 527 -4.19 -14.63 -14.99
CA SER A 527 -3.98 -15.73 -14.04
C SER A 527 -3.02 -15.39 -12.88
N LYS A 528 -2.12 -14.40 -13.05
CA LYS A 528 -1.23 -13.91 -11.98
C LYS A 528 -1.83 -12.70 -11.27
N MET A 529 -2.69 -11.91 -11.93
CA MET A 529 -3.53 -10.87 -11.32
C MET A 529 -4.64 -11.43 -10.42
N MET A 530 -4.98 -12.71 -10.56
CA MET A 530 -6.17 -13.37 -9.98
C MET A 530 -7.49 -12.75 -10.47
N LYS A 531 -7.57 -12.54 -11.79
CA LYS A 531 -8.77 -12.09 -12.52
C LYS A 531 -9.26 -13.23 -13.45
N PRO A 532 -10.56 -13.28 -13.78
CA PRO A 532 -11.08 -14.17 -14.83
C PRO A 532 -10.71 -13.66 -16.23
N GLY A 533 -10.84 -14.53 -17.23
CA GLY A 533 -10.64 -14.18 -18.65
C GLY A 533 -11.70 -13.23 -19.21
N MET A 534 -11.44 -12.71 -20.42
CA MET A 534 -12.30 -11.72 -21.09
C MET A 534 -13.73 -12.19 -21.39
N GLY A 535 -14.02 -13.50 -21.33
CA GLY A 535 -15.39 -14.04 -21.47
C GLY A 535 -16.40 -13.37 -20.53
N SER A 536 -16.09 -13.28 -19.23
CA SER A 536 -16.96 -12.62 -18.24
C SER A 536 -17.11 -11.12 -18.48
N TYR A 537 -16.12 -10.46 -19.09
CA TYR A 537 -16.24 -9.06 -19.51
C TYR A 537 -17.22 -8.92 -20.69
N TYR A 538 -17.17 -9.83 -21.68
CA TYR A 538 -18.10 -9.80 -22.82
C TYR A 538 -19.54 -10.10 -22.37
N SER A 539 -19.76 -11.08 -21.50
CA SER A 539 -21.09 -11.36 -20.92
C SER A 539 -21.64 -10.17 -20.13
N PHE A 540 -20.79 -9.48 -19.33
CA PHE A 540 -21.19 -8.25 -18.67
C PHE A 540 -21.55 -7.15 -19.69
N LYS A 541 -20.73 -6.96 -20.72
CA LYS A 541 -20.94 -5.94 -21.76
C LYS A 541 -22.25 -6.18 -22.51
N GLU A 542 -22.58 -7.42 -22.85
CA GLU A 542 -23.84 -7.76 -23.53
C GLU A 542 -25.06 -7.38 -22.68
N LEU A 543 -25.06 -7.77 -21.39
CA LEU A 543 -26.12 -7.41 -20.45
C LEU A 543 -26.20 -5.90 -20.23
N PHE A 544 -25.05 -5.22 -20.11
CA PHE A 544 -25.00 -3.77 -19.96
C PHE A 544 -25.54 -3.04 -21.20
N ASP A 545 -25.03 -3.34 -22.39
CA ASP A 545 -25.49 -2.74 -23.65
C ASP A 545 -27.00 -2.98 -23.87
N LYS A 546 -27.50 -4.17 -23.50
CA LYS A 546 -28.93 -4.49 -23.52
C LYS A 546 -29.73 -3.57 -22.59
N TYR A 547 -29.35 -3.47 -21.31
CA TYR A 547 -30.09 -2.66 -20.34
C TYR A 547 -29.93 -1.15 -20.55
N SER A 548 -28.82 -0.69 -21.13
CA SER A 548 -28.65 0.69 -21.60
C SER A 548 -29.63 1.03 -22.74
N LYS A 549 -29.81 0.11 -23.71
CA LYS A 549 -30.82 0.23 -24.78
C LYS A 549 -32.25 0.19 -24.23
N GLU A 550 -32.57 -0.74 -23.33
CA GLU A 550 -33.88 -0.78 -22.63
C GLU A 550 -34.15 0.51 -21.82
N ALA A 551 -33.10 1.21 -21.37
CA ALA A 551 -33.21 2.49 -20.68
C ALA A 551 -33.22 3.72 -21.60
N GLY A 552 -33.10 3.54 -22.92
CA GLY A 552 -33.03 4.64 -23.90
C GLY A 552 -31.75 5.48 -23.83
N LYS A 553 -30.66 4.95 -23.24
CA LYS A 553 -29.42 5.69 -22.99
C LYS A 553 -28.28 5.22 -23.89
N GLN A 554 -27.45 6.17 -24.34
CA GLN A 554 -26.10 5.86 -24.80
C GLN A 554 -25.15 5.90 -23.59
N GLN A 555 -24.60 4.74 -23.26
CA GLN A 555 -23.67 4.53 -22.15
C GLN A 555 -22.51 3.67 -22.64
N TYR A 556 -21.34 3.83 -22.04
CA TYR A 556 -20.11 3.17 -22.47
C TYR A 556 -19.31 2.63 -21.28
N LEU A 557 -18.65 1.48 -21.48
CA LEU A 557 -17.68 0.94 -20.53
C LEU A 557 -16.33 1.62 -20.74
N ILE A 558 -15.71 2.12 -19.67
CA ILE A 558 -14.30 2.52 -19.66
C ILE A 558 -13.50 1.40 -18.99
N PRO A 559 -12.71 0.63 -19.75
CA PRO A 559 -11.85 -0.41 -19.20
C PRO A 559 -10.58 0.20 -18.59
N TYR A 560 -10.23 -0.24 -17.39
CA TYR A 560 -8.92 0.00 -16.79
C TYR A 560 -7.96 -1.14 -17.13
N PHE A 561 -6.73 -0.78 -17.50
CA PHE A 561 -5.66 -1.69 -17.91
C PHE A 561 -4.35 -1.37 -17.19
N ILE A 562 -3.62 -2.41 -16.78
CA ILE A 562 -2.36 -2.33 -16.06
C ILE A 562 -1.23 -2.81 -16.98
N SER A 563 -0.35 -1.90 -17.37
CA SER A 563 0.81 -2.23 -18.22
C SER A 563 1.98 -2.79 -17.41
N ALA A 564 2.78 -3.67 -18.00
CA ALA A 564 4.01 -4.23 -17.40
C ALA A 564 3.82 -4.91 -16.03
N HIS A 565 2.70 -5.61 -15.84
CA HIS A 565 2.46 -6.49 -14.69
C HIS A 565 3.31 -7.78 -14.78
N PRO A 566 3.71 -8.41 -13.68
CA PRO A 566 4.32 -9.75 -13.70
C PRO A 566 3.47 -10.77 -14.49
N GLY A 567 4.12 -11.54 -15.36
CA GLY A 567 3.46 -12.44 -16.30
C GLY A 567 3.06 -11.81 -17.64
N THR A 568 3.34 -10.53 -17.87
CA THR A 568 3.09 -9.83 -19.16
C THR A 568 4.33 -9.84 -20.04
N THR A 569 4.23 -10.45 -21.22
CA THR A 569 5.24 -10.40 -22.29
C THR A 569 5.04 -9.17 -23.19
N ASP A 570 6.01 -8.92 -24.09
CA ASP A 570 5.87 -7.89 -25.12
C ASP A 570 4.75 -8.25 -26.14
N GLU A 571 4.46 -9.55 -26.35
CA GLU A 571 3.36 -10.01 -27.21
C GLU A 571 1.97 -9.82 -26.58
N ASP A 572 1.82 -10.12 -25.28
CA ASP A 572 0.57 -9.85 -24.54
C ASP A 572 0.14 -8.37 -24.67
N MET A 573 1.12 -7.46 -24.68
CA MET A 573 0.88 -6.03 -24.84
C MET A 573 0.50 -5.63 -26.27
N VAL A 574 1.06 -6.29 -27.29
CA VAL A 574 0.66 -6.05 -28.69
C VAL A 574 -0.77 -6.54 -28.91
N ASN A 575 -1.13 -7.72 -28.38
CA ASN A 575 -2.50 -8.24 -28.43
C ASN A 575 -3.48 -7.28 -27.73
N MET A 576 -3.15 -6.83 -26.51
CA MET A 576 -3.97 -5.85 -25.78
C MET A 576 -4.08 -4.51 -26.52
N ALA A 577 -3.00 -4.02 -27.14
CA ALA A 577 -3.03 -2.77 -27.91
C ALA A 577 -3.89 -2.88 -29.18
N LEU A 578 -3.84 -4.02 -29.88
CA LEU A 578 -4.77 -4.33 -30.98
C LEU A 578 -6.22 -4.39 -30.49
N TRP A 579 -6.48 -5.04 -29.35
CA TRP A 579 -7.83 -5.07 -28.74
C TRP A 579 -8.34 -3.66 -28.44
N VAL A 580 -7.50 -2.80 -27.86
CA VAL A 580 -7.83 -1.39 -27.55
C VAL A 580 -8.12 -0.61 -28.83
N LYS A 581 -7.34 -0.80 -29.92
CA LYS A 581 -7.62 -0.18 -31.22
C LYS A 581 -8.93 -0.68 -31.85
N THR A 582 -9.17 -2.00 -31.87
CA THR A 582 -10.38 -2.61 -32.45
C THR A 582 -11.65 -2.16 -31.73
N ASN A 583 -11.60 -2.03 -30.40
CA ASN A 583 -12.69 -1.46 -29.59
C ASN A 583 -12.74 0.09 -29.61
N ARG A 584 -11.90 0.73 -30.44
CA ARG A 584 -11.83 2.19 -30.68
C ARG A 584 -11.51 3.05 -29.46
N PHE A 585 -10.92 2.46 -28.42
CA PHE A 585 -10.47 3.21 -27.25
C PHE A 585 -9.21 4.04 -27.56
N LYS A 586 -9.12 5.21 -26.92
CA LYS A 586 -7.91 6.04 -26.85
C LYS A 586 -7.66 6.34 -25.38
N LEU A 587 -6.61 5.75 -24.82
CA LEU A 587 -6.36 5.76 -23.38
C LEU A 587 -5.26 6.79 -23.06
N ASP A 588 -5.62 7.96 -22.53
CA ASP A 588 -4.61 8.94 -22.13
C ASP A 588 -4.06 8.70 -20.72
N GLN A 589 -4.90 8.24 -19.80
CA GLN A 589 -4.49 7.80 -18.46
C GLN A 589 -4.15 6.31 -18.46
N VAL A 590 -2.89 5.97 -18.77
CA VAL A 590 -2.34 4.61 -18.66
C VAL A 590 -1.30 4.55 -17.56
N GLN A 591 -1.42 3.58 -16.65
CA GLN A 591 -0.48 3.36 -15.56
C GLN A 591 0.29 2.04 -15.72
N ASN A 592 1.63 2.14 -15.65
CA ASN A 592 2.49 0.98 -15.46
C ASN A 592 2.32 0.42 -14.05
N PHE A 593 2.27 -0.91 -13.91
CA PHE A 593 2.21 -1.62 -12.64
C PHE A 593 3.22 -1.07 -11.63
N TYR A 594 2.73 -0.65 -10.47
CA TYR A 594 3.52 -0.24 -9.32
C TYR A 594 3.71 -1.43 -8.36
N PRO A 595 4.95 -1.80 -8.01
CA PRO A 595 5.21 -2.84 -7.02
C PRO A 595 4.92 -2.36 -5.57
N SER A 596 3.63 -2.31 -5.21
CA SER A 596 3.12 -1.99 -3.86
C SER A 596 3.72 -2.89 -2.76
N PRO A 597 4.22 -2.35 -1.64
CA PRO A 597 4.69 -3.15 -0.50
C PRO A 597 3.66 -4.19 -0.04
N LEU A 598 4.14 -5.39 0.29
CA LEU A 598 3.36 -6.56 0.68
C LEU A 598 2.25 -7.04 -0.30
N ALA A 599 2.23 -6.60 -1.57
CA ALA A 599 1.37 -7.22 -2.58
C ALA A 599 2.00 -8.49 -3.20
N ASN A 600 1.19 -9.50 -3.52
CA ASN A 600 1.66 -10.75 -4.16
C ASN A 600 2.36 -10.48 -5.51
N ALA A 601 1.84 -9.55 -6.32
CA ALA A 601 2.45 -9.15 -7.58
C ALA A 601 3.82 -8.48 -7.37
N THR A 602 4.03 -7.76 -6.27
CA THR A 602 5.34 -7.18 -5.91
C THR A 602 6.35 -8.25 -5.57
N THR A 603 5.91 -9.32 -4.89
CA THR A 603 6.72 -10.51 -4.67
C THR A 603 7.10 -11.17 -5.99
N MET A 604 6.17 -11.34 -6.93
CA MET A 604 6.51 -11.82 -8.29
C MET A 604 7.52 -10.90 -8.99
N TYR A 605 7.29 -9.58 -8.93
CA TYR A 605 8.14 -8.58 -9.57
C TYR A 605 9.58 -8.63 -9.06
N TYR A 606 9.80 -8.69 -7.74
CA TYR A 606 11.14 -8.78 -7.18
C TYR A 606 11.80 -10.14 -7.48
N THR A 607 11.09 -11.25 -7.20
CA THR A 607 11.67 -12.59 -7.11
C THR A 607 11.71 -13.38 -8.41
N GLU A 608 10.93 -12.97 -9.42
CA GLU A 608 10.61 -13.79 -10.61
C GLU A 608 9.97 -15.16 -10.27
N LYS A 609 9.38 -15.33 -9.08
CA LYS A 609 8.65 -16.54 -8.66
C LYS A 609 7.18 -16.23 -8.32
N ASN A 610 6.30 -17.20 -8.54
CA ASN A 610 4.87 -17.11 -8.23
C ASN A 610 4.56 -17.53 -6.77
N PRO A 611 4.17 -16.61 -5.86
CA PRO A 611 3.84 -16.93 -4.46
C PRO A 611 2.42 -17.49 -4.27
N LEU A 612 1.55 -17.48 -5.29
CA LEU A 612 0.17 -17.97 -5.16
C LEU A 612 0.11 -19.49 -4.94
N ASN A 613 1.09 -20.20 -5.50
CA ASN A 613 1.27 -21.64 -5.35
C ASN A 613 2.45 -21.94 -4.41
N LYS A 614 2.64 -23.21 -4.06
CA LYS A 614 3.79 -23.65 -3.24
C LYS A 614 5.11 -23.31 -3.93
N VAL A 615 5.93 -22.47 -3.28
CA VAL A 615 7.19 -21.96 -3.82
C VAL A 615 8.31 -22.99 -3.68
N SER A 616 9.01 -23.25 -4.79
CA SER A 616 10.16 -24.15 -4.90
C SER A 616 11.36 -23.42 -5.53
N ARG A 617 12.58 -23.98 -5.39
CA ARG A 617 13.76 -23.46 -6.11
C ARG A 617 13.65 -23.73 -7.62
N GLN A 618 13.26 -24.96 -7.97
CA GLN A 618 12.99 -25.41 -9.34
C GLN A 618 11.54 -25.09 -9.72
N GLY A 619 11.31 -24.44 -10.85
CA GLY A 619 9.98 -24.08 -11.34
C GLY A 619 9.29 -22.95 -10.58
N GLY A 620 8.04 -22.66 -10.97
CA GLY A 620 7.25 -21.54 -10.42
C GLY A 620 7.67 -20.16 -10.93
N ASP A 621 8.50 -20.10 -11.98
CA ASP A 621 9.07 -18.88 -12.54
C ASP A 621 8.04 -18.01 -13.27
N VAL A 622 8.24 -16.69 -13.21
CA VAL A 622 7.35 -15.66 -13.77
C VAL A 622 8.18 -14.65 -14.55
N PHE A 623 7.85 -14.42 -15.82
CA PHE A 623 8.45 -13.35 -16.61
C PHE A 623 8.06 -11.96 -16.04
N VAL A 624 9.04 -11.07 -15.87
CA VAL A 624 8.81 -9.73 -15.30
C VAL A 624 9.50 -8.67 -16.14
N VAL A 625 8.73 -7.64 -16.53
CA VAL A 625 9.23 -6.52 -17.33
C VAL A 625 9.93 -5.49 -16.44
N LYS A 626 11.25 -5.63 -16.38
CA LYS A 626 12.20 -4.74 -15.68
C LYS A 626 12.90 -3.81 -16.67
N GLY A 627 13.51 -2.75 -16.13
CA GLY A 627 14.18 -1.71 -16.92
C GLY A 627 13.21 -0.70 -17.55
N GLU A 628 13.67 0.53 -17.76
CA GLU A 628 12.78 1.62 -18.17
C GLU A 628 12.32 1.50 -19.63
N ARG A 629 13.17 1.05 -20.56
CA ARG A 629 12.84 0.96 -22.00
C ARG A 629 11.61 0.11 -22.27
N ARG A 630 11.55 -1.13 -21.75
CA ARG A 630 10.40 -2.02 -21.95
C ARG A 630 9.15 -1.55 -21.19
N ARG A 631 9.30 -0.99 -19.98
CA ARG A 631 8.17 -0.38 -19.26
C ARG A 631 7.59 0.84 -19.98
N ARG A 632 8.42 1.64 -20.65
CA ARG A 632 7.96 2.72 -21.54
C ARG A 632 7.28 2.17 -22.80
N LEU A 633 7.81 1.10 -23.42
CA LEU A 633 7.17 0.42 -24.56
C LEU A 633 5.78 -0.11 -24.21
N HIS A 634 5.62 -0.83 -23.09
CA HIS A 634 4.31 -1.33 -22.63
C HIS A 634 3.29 -0.19 -22.46
N LYS A 635 3.72 0.92 -21.85
CA LYS A 635 2.89 2.12 -21.70
C LYS A 635 2.57 2.79 -23.04
N ALA A 636 3.50 2.77 -23.99
CA ALA A 636 3.32 3.34 -25.33
C ALA A 636 2.38 2.50 -26.20
N LEU A 637 2.43 1.17 -26.13
CA LEU A 637 1.53 0.26 -26.85
C LEU A 637 0.06 0.52 -26.52
N LEU A 638 -0.29 0.70 -25.24
CA LEU A 638 -1.63 1.11 -24.82
C LEU A 638 -2.01 2.54 -25.24
N ARG A 639 -1.03 3.37 -25.62
CA ARG A 639 -1.19 4.75 -26.12
C ARG A 639 -0.80 4.84 -27.60
N TYR A 640 -1.16 3.84 -28.40
CA TYR A 640 -0.87 3.75 -29.84
C TYR A 640 -1.25 5.02 -30.65
N HIS A 641 -2.21 5.81 -30.15
CA HIS A 641 -2.63 7.08 -30.75
C HIS A 641 -1.70 8.27 -30.48
N ASP A 642 -0.72 8.15 -29.59
CA ASP A 642 0.25 9.21 -29.24
C ASP A 642 1.49 9.14 -30.15
N PRO A 643 1.75 10.16 -30.99
CA PRO A 643 2.92 10.19 -31.87
C PRO A 643 4.27 10.09 -31.15
N ALA A 644 4.36 10.47 -29.88
CA ALA A 644 5.60 10.36 -29.10
C ALA A 644 6.01 8.90 -28.83
N GLY A 645 5.09 7.93 -28.96
CA GLY A 645 5.37 6.50 -28.81
C GLY A 645 5.80 5.79 -30.10
N TRP A 646 5.47 6.31 -31.28
CA TRP A 646 5.58 5.57 -32.54
C TRP A 646 6.98 5.04 -32.89
N PRO A 647 8.09 5.77 -32.71
CA PRO A 647 9.43 5.24 -33.00
C PRO A 647 9.74 3.96 -32.22
N MET A 648 9.44 3.95 -30.91
CA MET A 648 9.69 2.81 -30.02
C MET A 648 8.77 1.62 -30.33
N ILE A 649 7.52 1.88 -30.74
CA ILE A 649 6.58 0.83 -31.14
C ILE A 649 7.00 0.22 -32.48
N ARG A 650 7.38 1.02 -33.47
CA ARG A 650 7.88 0.52 -34.78
C ARG A 650 9.14 -0.32 -34.61
N GLU A 651 10.09 0.12 -33.79
CA GLU A 651 11.31 -0.62 -33.46
C GLU A 651 10.98 -1.99 -32.85
N ALA A 652 10.15 -2.04 -31.80
CA ALA A 652 9.75 -3.29 -31.16
C ALA A 652 8.95 -4.23 -32.10
N LEU A 653 8.05 -3.69 -32.93
CA LEU A 653 7.30 -4.49 -33.91
C LEU A 653 8.22 -5.11 -34.97
N LEU A 654 9.31 -4.45 -35.35
CA LEU A 654 10.33 -5.00 -36.24
C LEU A 654 11.20 -6.06 -35.53
N GLU A 655 11.65 -5.80 -34.30
CA GLU A 655 12.37 -6.78 -33.46
C GLU A 655 11.54 -8.08 -33.26
N MET A 656 10.21 -7.96 -33.12
CA MET A 656 9.26 -9.06 -32.96
C MET A 656 8.80 -9.71 -34.29
N GLY A 657 9.29 -9.26 -35.45
CA GLY A 657 8.84 -9.74 -36.77
C GLY A 657 7.39 -9.35 -37.15
N LYS A 658 6.69 -8.59 -36.32
CA LYS A 658 5.31 -8.12 -36.52
C LYS A 658 5.24 -6.82 -37.36
N GLY A 659 6.17 -6.65 -38.30
CA GLY A 659 6.27 -5.45 -39.15
C GLY A 659 5.03 -5.16 -40.01
N HIS A 660 4.19 -6.16 -40.27
CA HIS A 660 2.88 -6.01 -40.91
C HIS A 660 1.89 -5.12 -40.12
N LEU A 661 2.13 -4.94 -38.81
CA LEU A 661 1.37 -4.00 -37.97
C LEU A 661 1.83 -2.54 -38.12
N ILE A 662 2.77 -2.23 -39.01
CA ILE A 662 3.21 -0.86 -39.33
C ILE A 662 2.59 -0.42 -40.66
N GLY A 663 1.68 0.55 -40.61
CA GLY A 663 0.91 0.96 -41.78
C GLY A 663 -0.26 1.89 -41.44
N ASN A 664 -0.94 2.38 -42.48
CA ASN A 664 -2.12 3.24 -42.33
C ASN A 664 -3.46 2.46 -42.33
N GLY A 665 -3.40 1.12 -42.31
CA GLY A 665 -4.59 0.27 -42.36
C GLY A 665 -5.39 0.23 -41.05
N PRO A 666 -6.63 -0.28 -41.08
CA PRO A 666 -7.42 -0.48 -39.86
C PRO A 666 -6.74 -1.45 -38.90
N ASP A 667 -6.05 -2.48 -39.40
CA ASP A 667 -5.42 -3.54 -38.58
C ASP A 667 -3.98 -3.22 -38.16
N CYS A 668 -3.33 -2.21 -38.76
CA CYS A 668 -1.98 -1.77 -38.39
C CYS A 668 -2.01 -1.02 -37.04
N LEU A 669 -1.10 -1.30 -36.11
CA LEU A 669 -1.09 -0.65 -34.80
C LEU A 669 -0.57 0.81 -34.86
N VAL A 670 0.44 1.10 -35.68
CA VAL A 670 1.07 2.43 -35.81
C VAL A 670 1.38 2.79 -37.26
N PRO A 671 1.35 4.09 -37.64
CA PRO A 671 1.69 4.53 -38.99
C PRO A 671 3.20 4.38 -39.30
N PRO A 672 3.59 4.28 -40.58
CA PRO A 672 4.99 4.31 -41.01
C PRO A 672 5.63 5.67 -40.71
N GLU A 673 6.97 5.73 -40.73
CA GLU A 673 7.73 6.95 -40.42
C GLU A 673 7.32 8.15 -41.30
N GLY A 674 6.88 9.24 -40.67
CA GLY A 674 6.42 10.43 -41.39
C GLY A 674 7.57 11.28 -41.95
N ARG A 675 7.40 11.88 -43.14
CA ARG A 675 8.40 12.82 -43.73
C ARG A 675 8.75 14.01 -42.81
N GLY A 676 7.88 14.39 -41.88
CA GLY A 676 8.15 15.40 -40.84
C GLY A 676 8.88 14.82 -39.62
N GLU A 677 8.58 13.58 -39.26
CA GLU A 677 9.21 12.81 -38.18
C GLU A 677 10.70 12.58 -38.48
N ALA A 678 10.98 12.07 -39.69
CA ALA A 678 12.32 11.94 -40.27
C ALA A 678 13.14 13.24 -40.22
N LYS A 679 12.49 14.41 -40.39
CA LYS A 679 13.13 15.73 -40.28
C LYS A 679 13.40 16.12 -38.82
N ALA A 680 12.48 15.85 -37.90
CA ALA A 680 12.66 16.12 -36.48
C ALA A 680 13.77 15.25 -35.87
N GLU A 681 13.87 13.98 -36.27
CA GLU A 681 14.88 13.05 -35.78
C GLU A 681 16.26 13.34 -36.39
N ARG A 682 16.33 13.71 -37.68
CA ARG A 682 17.54 14.28 -38.31
C ARG A 682 17.95 15.64 -37.72
N SER A 683 17.01 16.39 -37.14
CA SER A 683 17.29 17.64 -36.41
C SER A 683 17.87 17.36 -35.02
N ARG A 684 17.32 16.40 -34.27
CA ARG A 684 17.85 15.98 -32.97
C ARG A 684 19.23 15.31 -33.05
N SER A 685 19.45 14.46 -34.05
CA SER A 685 20.72 13.73 -34.25
C SER A 685 21.84 14.63 -34.80
N LYS A 686 21.52 15.67 -35.57
CA LYS A 686 22.45 16.79 -35.82
C LYS A 686 22.52 17.69 -34.59
N GLY A 687 23.23 17.21 -33.57
CA GLY A 687 23.36 17.86 -32.26
C GLY A 687 23.50 19.37 -32.37
N LEU A 688 22.62 20.08 -31.66
CA LEU A 688 22.47 21.53 -31.69
C LEU A 688 23.82 22.23 -31.59
N LYS A 689 24.29 22.82 -32.70
CA LYS A 689 25.39 23.80 -32.62
C LYS A 689 24.90 24.94 -31.72
N PRO A 690 25.62 25.29 -30.64
CA PRO A 690 25.23 26.43 -29.83
C PRO A 690 25.15 27.67 -30.71
N ALA A 691 24.03 28.38 -30.65
CA ALA A 691 23.82 29.61 -31.38
C ALA A 691 24.70 30.70 -30.74
N LEU A 692 25.95 30.80 -31.19
CA LEU A 692 26.88 31.84 -30.80
C LEU A 692 26.32 33.20 -31.21
N THR A 693 25.68 33.88 -30.27
CA THR A 693 25.42 35.33 -30.36
C THR A 693 26.76 36.05 -30.50
N ARG A 694 26.78 37.20 -31.18
CA ARG A 694 28.02 37.87 -31.65
C ARG A 694 28.96 38.41 -30.53
N HIS A 695 28.70 38.10 -29.26
CA HIS A 695 29.47 38.57 -28.11
C HIS A 695 29.86 37.44 -27.15
N SER A 696 30.70 36.52 -27.62
CA SER A 696 31.43 35.56 -26.79
C SER A 696 32.70 35.09 -27.49
N ALA A 697 33.82 35.76 -27.20
CA ALA A 697 35.14 35.41 -27.70
C ALA A 697 35.89 34.62 -26.62
N ILE A 698 35.85 33.28 -26.69
CA ILE A 698 36.72 32.40 -25.90
C ILE A 698 37.43 31.44 -26.84
N THR A 699 38.72 31.72 -27.06
CA THR A 699 39.68 30.76 -27.59
C THR A 699 39.93 29.68 -26.54
N HIS A 700 39.76 28.41 -26.92
CA HIS A 700 40.62 27.34 -26.40
C HIS A 700 40.85 26.29 -27.49
N GLN A 701 42.09 25.80 -27.58
CA GLN A 701 42.52 24.93 -28.67
C GLN A 701 41.98 23.49 -28.52
N ARG A 702 41.75 22.83 -29.66
CA ARG A 702 41.80 21.37 -29.73
C ARG A 702 43.28 20.95 -29.74
N SER A 703 43.69 20.14 -28.77
CA SER A 703 44.95 19.40 -28.79
C SER A 703 44.69 17.92 -29.08
N ASN A 704 45.17 17.44 -30.23
CA ASN A 704 45.70 16.10 -30.52
C ASN A 704 45.59 15.79 -32.03
N GLY A 705 46.68 15.28 -32.66
CA GLY A 705 46.58 14.70 -34.01
C GLY A 705 47.78 14.86 -34.96
N ALA A 706 48.97 14.39 -34.58
CA ALA A 706 50.12 14.06 -35.47
C ALA A 706 50.77 15.20 -36.32
N GLY A 707 51.97 14.90 -36.85
CA GLY A 707 52.65 15.72 -37.88
C GLY A 707 54.00 16.32 -37.46
N ASN A 708 55.07 15.53 -37.54
CA ASN A 708 56.43 15.96 -37.19
C ASN A 708 57.23 16.37 -38.45
N LYS A 709 57.61 17.65 -38.62
CA LYS A 709 58.94 18.11 -39.13
C LYS A 709 59.02 19.63 -39.44
N ALA A 710 59.93 20.29 -38.72
CA ALA A 710 60.90 21.35 -39.07
C ALA A 710 60.65 22.43 -40.17
N ALA A 711 61.12 23.64 -39.82
CA ALA A 711 61.68 24.72 -40.69
C ALA A 711 60.72 25.59 -41.54
N VAL A 712 61.02 26.86 -41.87
CA VAL A 712 61.94 27.91 -41.32
C VAL A 712 61.44 29.29 -41.81
N ALA A 713 61.53 30.34 -40.96
CA ALA A 713 61.30 31.77 -41.28
C ALA A 713 59.89 32.14 -41.83
N GLY A 714 59.45 33.41 -41.85
CA GLY A 714 59.99 34.64 -41.24
C GLY A 714 59.17 35.88 -41.66
N ASN A 715 59.27 36.98 -40.89
CA ASN A 715 58.84 38.37 -41.18
C ASN A 715 57.46 38.63 -41.85
N ALA A 716 56.48 39.23 -41.16
CA ALA A 716 56.35 40.67 -40.82
C ALA A 716 55.66 41.51 -41.93
N PRO A 717 54.97 42.64 -41.61
CA PRO A 717 53.68 42.94 -42.27
C PRO A 717 53.52 44.31 -42.95
N ALA A 718 52.43 44.45 -43.72
CA ALA A 718 51.78 45.71 -44.14
C ALA A 718 50.24 45.48 -44.07
N ALA A 719 49.41 46.34 -43.45
CA ALA A 719 49.05 47.73 -43.78
C ALA A 719 48.31 47.84 -45.14
N ALA A 720 47.21 48.61 -45.32
CA ALA A 720 46.29 49.36 -44.45
C ALA A 720 45.09 49.84 -45.32
N LYS A 721 44.33 50.88 -44.91
CA LYS A 721 43.34 51.67 -45.70
C LYS A 721 41.96 50.99 -45.98
N ASN A 722 40.84 51.72 -46.15
CA ASN A 722 40.39 53.00 -45.56
C ASN A 722 38.87 53.23 -45.81
N GLY A 723 38.24 54.21 -45.13
CA GLY A 723 36.86 54.70 -45.38
C GLY A 723 35.87 54.35 -44.24
N LYS A 724 35.08 55.26 -43.64
CA LYS A 724 34.10 56.27 -44.15
C LYS A 724 32.90 55.61 -44.86
N ALA A 725 31.64 55.91 -44.55
CA ALA A 725 30.96 56.75 -43.53
C ALA A 725 29.49 56.22 -43.37
N GLY A 726 28.57 56.70 -42.52
CA GLY A 726 28.54 57.74 -41.48
C GLY A 726 27.08 58.02 -41.02
N ASN A 727 26.90 58.85 -39.97
CA ASN A 727 25.64 59.43 -39.43
C ASN A 727 24.49 58.52 -38.94
N GLY A 728 23.83 58.93 -37.84
CA GLY A 728 22.56 58.35 -37.35
C GLY A 728 22.29 58.43 -35.83
N LYS A 729 21.94 59.60 -35.30
CA LYS A 729 21.28 59.79 -33.97
C LYS A 729 19.89 60.39 -34.21
N PRO A 730 18.85 60.03 -33.42
CA PRO A 730 18.51 60.69 -32.12
C PRO A 730 18.80 59.79 -30.88
N VAL A 731 18.81 60.15 -29.58
CA VAL A 731 18.12 61.16 -28.71
C VAL A 731 16.64 60.82 -28.46
N GLY A 732 16.08 60.70 -27.25
CA GLY A 732 16.59 60.69 -25.85
C GLY A 732 15.88 59.57 -25.03
N SER A 733 15.80 59.56 -23.69
CA SER A 733 15.99 60.59 -22.65
C SER A 733 16.43 60.01 -21.27
N GLN A 734 17.01 60.88 -20.41
CA GLN A 734 17.10 60.89 -18.91
C GLN A 734 17.41 59.57 -18.12
N LEU A 735 18.39 59.46 -17.19
CA LEU A 735 18.92 60.31 -16.09
C LEU A 735 17.96 60.47 -14.87
N SER A 736 18.38 60.43 -13.58
CA SER A 736 19.66 60.00 -12.93
C SER A 736 19.64 60.16 -11.39
N LYS A 737 20.40 59.31 -10.65
CA LYS A 737 20.98 59.53 -9.27
C LYS A 737 19.97 59.77 -8.11
N GLY A 738 20.30 59.68 -6.81
CA GLY A 738 21.53 59.30 -6.07
C GLY A 738 21.20 58.95 -4.58
N THR A 739 22.00 58.17 -3.84
CA THR A 739 23.14 58.54 -2.96
C THR A 739 22.81 58.82 -1.47
N GLY A 740 23.52 58.16 -0.54
CA GLY A 740 23.54 58.41 0.93
C GLY A 740 22.93 57.26 1.77
N ALA A 741 23.44 56.68 2.88
CA ALA A 741 24.73 56.66 3.63
C ALA A 741 24.56 56.94 5.15
N ASN A 742 25.47 56.40 5.98
CA ASN A 742 25.53 56.38 7.46
C ASN A 742 24.51 55.42 8.16
N GLY A 743 24.83 54.80 9.31
CA GLY A 743 26.10 54.74 10.06
C GLY A 743 26.06 53.77 11.27
N LYS A 744 27.23 53.35 11.78
CA LYS A 744 27.41 52.50 12.99
C LYS A 744 28.16 53.25 14.11
N PRO A 745 28.09 52.79 15.37
CA PRO A 745 29.15 52.93 16.38
C PRO A 745 30.05 51.67 16.52
N ALA A 746 31.17 51.82 17.27
CA ALA A 746 32.15 50.78 17.68
C ALA A 746 32.43 50.92 19.21
N ALA A 747 33.29 50.17 19.93
CA ALA A 747 34.33 49.17 19.58
C ALA A 747 34.25 47.89 20.50
N GLN A 748 35.24 47.32 21.24
CA GLN A 748 36.66 47.60 21.56
C GLN A 748 37.37 46.33 22.15
N GLY A 749 38.71 46.21 22.06
CA GLY A 749 39.55 45.13 22.67
C GLY A 749 39.60 43.79 21.89
N ALA A 750 40.70 43.03 21.66
CA ALA A 750 42.09 42.89 22.18
C ALA A 750 42.24 42.08 23.50
N ALA A 751 43.18 41.11 23.68
CA ALA A 751 44.10 40.36 22.79
C ALA A 751 44.74 39.12 23.51
N GLN A 752 45.51 38.27 22.78
CA GLN A 752 46.43 37.19 23.30
C GLN A 752 45.76 35.97 24.02
N GLY A 753 46.38 34.80 24.28
CA GLY A 753 47.69 34.21 23.92
C GLY A 753 47.84 32.72 24.38
N LYS A 754 48.78 31.94 23.79
CA LYS A 754 49.24 30.55 24.17
C LYS A 754 50.18 30.60 25.43
N PRO A 755 50.64 29.51 26.13
CA PRO A 755 51.23 28.25 25.58
C PRO A 755 51.40 26.97 26.50
N VAL A 756 52.19 25.94 26.04
CA VAL A 756 52.88 24.82 26.79
C VAL A 756 51.97 23.80 27.57
N GLY A 757 52.30 22.52 27.88
CA GLY A 757 53.39 21.57 27.53
C GLY A 757 53.40 20.28 28.43
N LYS A 758 54.10 19.20 28.01
CA LYS A 758 54.32 17.89 28.73
C LYS A 758 55.41 18.02 29.85
N PRO A 759 55.64 17.09 30.85
CA PRO A 759 55.77 15.61 30.69
C PRO A 759 55.61 14.61 31.91
N ALA A 760 55.89 13.31 31.65
CA ALA A 760 56.62 12.28 32.47
C ALA A 760 56.04 11.45 33.67
N HIS A 761 55.84 10.14 33.40
CA HIS A 761 56.26 8.90 34.12
C HIS A 761 56.29 8.67 35.67
N LYS A 762 55.61 7.58 36.10
CA LYS A 762 56.09 6.32 36.81
C LYS A 762 54.87 5.38 36.97
N GLY A 763 54.87 4.04 36.81
CA GLY A 763 55.61 2.95 37.49
C GLY A 763 54.70 2.34 38.59
N LYS A 764 54.37 1.04 38.72
CA LYS A 764 55.01 -0.26 38.32
C LYS A 764 53.96 -1.35 37.95
N ALA A 765 54.42 -2.51 37.45
CA ALA A 765 53.66 -3.78 37.33
C ALA A 765 54.03 -4.77 38.47
N PRO A 766 53.36 -5.94 38.58
CA PRO A 766 53.77 -7.16 37.83
C PRO A 766 52.54 -7.99 37.32
N THR A 767 52.57 -9.22 36.76
CA THR A 767 53.62 -10.26 36.53
C THR A 767 53.33 -11.11 35.26
N ARG A 768 54.15 -12.13 35.00
CA ARG A 768 54.00 -13.30 34.07
C ARG A 768 53.07 -14.40 34.67
N ALA A 769 52.70 -15.51 34.01
CA ALA A 769 53.09 -16.17 32.74
C ALA A 769 51.83 -16.84 32.08
N GLY A 770 51.85 -17.56 30.94
CA GLY A 770 52.92 -18.03 30.04
C GLY A 770 52.33 -18.62 28.72
N SER A 771 53.17 -19.18 27.83
CA SER A 771 52.84 -19.46 26.41
C SER A 771 52.84 -20.93 25.99
N ALA A 772 51.95 -21.36 25.06
CA ALA A 772 52.24 -22.46 24.10
C ALA A 772 51.26 -22.60 22.91
N LYS A 773 51.80 -23.01 21.76
CA LYS A 773 51.24 -23.64 20.53
C LYS A 773 52.45 -24.27 19.78
N PRO A 774 52.33 -25.18 18.77
CA PRO A 774 51.15 -25.88 18.23
C PRO A 774 51.31 -27.43 18.01
N GLY A 775 50.20 -28.13 17.78
CA GLY A 775 49.95 -29.14 16.72
C GLY A 775 50.83 -30.41 16.52
N ALA A 776 50.18 -31.59 16.46
CA ALA A 776 50.59 -32.77 15.68
C ALA A 776 49.43 -33.75 15.37
N LYS A 777 49.62 -34.59 14.34
CA LYS A 777 48.93 -35.85 13.95
C LYS A 777 50.05 -36.89 13.65
N PRO A 778 49.84 -38.22 13.46
CA PRO A 778 48.66 -38.91 12.89
C PRO A 778 48.33 -40.33 13.46
N ALA A 779 47.46 -41.07 12.74
CA ALA A 779 47.40 -42.56 12.62
C ALA A 779 46.94 -43.40 13.84
N THR A 780 46.39 -44.63 13.74
CA THR A 780 45.69 -45.41 12.66
C THR A 780 44.93 -46.60 13.31
N GLN A 781 44.06 -47.30 12.55
CA GLN A 781 43.35 -48.56 12.91
C GLN A 781 42.25 -48.41 14.00
N GLY A 782 41.22 -49.25 14.08
CA GLY A 782 40.73 -50.29 13.15
C GLY A 782 39.66 -51.18 13.82
N GLY A 783 38.59 -51.58 13.11
CA GLY A 783 37.62 -52.57 13.64
C GLY A 783 36.17 -52.51 13.11
N LYS A 784 35.77 -53.57 12.40
CA LYS A 784 34.38 -54.12 12.35
C LYS A 784 34.46 -55.53 12.96
N PRO A 785 33.43 -56.02 13.68
CA PRO A 785 32.34 -56.79 13.08
C PRO A 785 30.94 -56.20 13.45
N ALA A 786 29.79 -56.49 12.85
CA ALA A 786 29.28 -57.55 11.94
C ALA A 786 28.44 -58.68 12.59
N ALA A 787 27.11 -58.46 12.55
CA ALA A 787 26.02 -59.43 12.29
C ALA A 787 25.48 -60.38 13.38
N LYS A 788 24.19 -60.75 13.18
CA LYS A 788 23.33 -61.74 13.90
C LYS A 788 22.88 -61.31 15.32
N GLY A 789 21.68 -61.69 15.79
CA GLY A 789 20.54 -62.37 15.14
C GLY A 789 19.46 -62.80 16.14
N GLY A 790 18.25 -63.15 15.67
CA GLY A 790 17.11 -63.60 16.50
C GLY A 790 16.27 -62.43 17.07
N ALA A 791 14.93 -62.35 17.08
CA ALA A 791 13.77 -63.22 16.81
C ALA A 791 12.95 -63.66 18.05
N ALA A 792 11.67 -63.24 18.02
CA ALA A 792 10.47 -63.86 18.62
C ALA A 792 10.08 -63.63 20.12
N LYS A 793 8.74 -63.49 20.28
CA LYS A 793 7.86 -63.74 21.44
C LYS A 793 7.82 -62.78 22.66
N ARG A 794 6.67 -62.07 22.73
CA ARG A 794 5.69 -61.92 23.85
C ARG A 794 5.89 -62.86 25.07
N PRO A 795 5.41 -62.51 26.30
CA PRO A 795 4.05 -61.99 26.52
C PRO A 795 3.88 -60.82 27.51
N ALA A 796 2.61 -60.51 27.79
CA ALA A 796 2.10 -59.33 28.47
C ALA A 796 2.39 -59.23 29.98
N ARG A 797 2.46 -57.97 30.45
CA ARG A 797 1.50 -57.47 31.43
C ARG A 797 1.10 -56.03 31.08
#